data_AF-A0A8H9MYD4-F1
#
_entry.id   AF-A0A8H9MYD4-F1
#
_cell.length_a   1.000
_cell.length_b   1.000
_cell.length_c   1.000
_cell.angle_alpha   90.00
_cell.angle_beta   90.00
_cell.angle_gamma   90.00
#
_symmetry.space_group_name_H-M   'P 1'
#
loop_
_entity.id
_entity.type
_entity.pdbx_description
1 polymer ?
#
loop_
_entity_poly.entity_id
_entity_poly.type
_entity_poly.pdbx_seq_one_letter_code
_entity_poly.pdbx_strand_id
1 'polypeptide(L)'
;MFWLKVILYSMLLALAGCGGDSAPNNDNSGGSGGGDTEVTPPTIPPSSKSIRAADFHLTFDINTGIDALNVNFSTFVSSMENKSLSITEIAALSKDAHCQILSSDPKRLQFAVSPKTAKTCVYRYTVTDGIASTEGMGRVTFSASQSNRTQKASSGISTLSTVLPSVSKSTTLGETLTFSLADEFSTELTLMTHPLFSEAIAAYGTGVPIITESGDVTYDAVATGSSLAYFHILDDQNTPDDKSDDIIYNGTLIIDVSGTTNNPPSASDATYSTLIPAGNEIEIDITDFEGSSLIDDVDGDSLQLVAAYTTNAFIELSDTLDVNNTKFKFKSDTFGEKKINYVIYDHNKDGVASGELTLNVGHTLGGKVIFTQYGLGKLFDGNVLGVYSTAPGAVSFYKETIEPYITSKGLTVRDIYPANNWALALHLSDNSLLIFSLIGTNSEYTDRYWKVFPDFKSFTTAPVYNSKRSGLPATTTTVVVRGDGTLEGFSSPNTRHTSEFYRKIEEAINAISGEYSSVIMIGSYNFVAQKEDNSVIVFVWNGSKQEYEQYSVKPSSGAILSTTSQIDDNTIVVQNSMGELIKLTDTPNEVIDYLITNRISIKKILTSHHTTAILTDKSDLFSGFNRLYVIDNYKNKYQYVDDEIINIKLGGSFAAYQTASGKLDGLSYEHKIAINSTSPLTDITVNFDLLTDEQKNDVAYYTTSSDALAIIRASDSKVAIVDFTGYTNTTLSAKSIISEYTIGAGTYANENPFYIGRNAFLLEKTDGAWDFVQGVKVDGFIVGKPNFPTLSESPVLIRSNQLLLFSNNGSIKAEGSTTANFYPIDKFIDNGFLFPIADIDNDGLSNIEERESCDITESSPDSLKYEDFTCLNAALDDSDADLVSDSFERMHQAPTQGNSLSPTSYLDETYIDDGKANIRDTYRDIDKNGIIDFLE
;
A
#
# COMPACT_ATOMS: atom_id res chain seq x y z
N MET A 1 -56.47 -4.91 54.27
CA MET A 1 -57.60 -5.44 53.48
C MET A 1 -57.08 -5.65 52.07
N PHE A 2 -57.22 -6.87 51.53
CA PHE A 2 -56.80 -7.34 50.20
C PHE A 2 -55.31 -7.55 49.90
N TRP A 3 -54.84 -8.75 50.27
CA TRP A 3 -53.76 -9.51 49.64
C TRP A 3 -54.34 -10.91 49.32
N LEU A 4 -54.56 -11.25 48.04
CA LEU A 4 -54.59 -12.63 47.48
C LEU A 4 -55.03 -12.60 46.02
N LYS A 5 -54.13 -12.97 45.09
CA LYS A 5 -54.35 -13.87 43.93
C LYS A 5 -53.11 -13.87 43.02
N VAL A 6 -52.16 -14.71 43.42
CA VAL A 6 -51.13 -15.34 42.59
C VAL A 6 -51.66 -16.75 42.28
N ILE A 7 -51.18 -17.36 41.17
CA ILE A 7 -51.08 -18.80 40.85
C ILE A 7 -51.89 -19.25 39.60
N LEU A 8 -51.15 -19.93 38.70
CA LEU A 8 -51.52 -20.78 37.56
C LEU A 8 -51.83 -20.10 36.20
N TYR A 9 -50.81 -19.99 35.33
CA TYR A 9 -50.71 -20.75 34.05
C TYR A 9 -49.34 -20.47 33.40
N SER A 10 -48.31 -21.11 33.97
CA SER A 10 -46.96 -21.22 33.41
C SER A 10 -46.49 -22.65 33.68
N MET A 11 -46.65 -23.55 32.71
CA MET A 11 -45.95 -24.84 32.57
C MET A 11 -46.60 -25.64 31.45
N LEU A 12 -45.96 -25.68 30.30
CA LEU A 12 -45.87 -26.90 29.47
C LEU A 12 -44.44 -26.90 28.93
N LEU A 13 -43.57 -27.49 29.74
CA LEU A 13 -42.20 -27.78 29.44
C LEU A 13 -42.12 -28.78 28.27
N ALA A 14 -41.13 -28.52 27.43
CA ALA A 14 -40.54 -29.44 26.49
C ALA A 14 -40.25 -30.81 27.12
N LEU A 15 -40.74 -31.86 26.46
CA LEU A 15 -40.12 -33.18 26.44
C LEU A 15 -39.96 -33.58 24.98
N ALA A 16 -38.80 -33.28 24.40
CA ALA A 16 -38.21 -34.10 23.36
C ALA A 16 -36.90 -34.63 23.96
N GLY A 17 -37.02 -35.73 24.69
CA GLY A 17 -35.89 -36.52 25.16
C GLY A 17 -35.77 -37.77 24.30
N CYS A 18 -34.55 -38.03 23.84
CA CYS A 18 -33.89 -39.33 23.63
C CYS A 18 -34.71 -40.49 23.02
N GLY A 19 -34.24 -41.06 21.90
CA GLY A 19 -34.73 -42.36 21.44
C GLY A 19 -34.02 -42.89 20.21
N GLY A 20 -32.86 -43.52 20.40
CA GLY A 20 -32.38 -44.58 19.52
C GLY A 20 -33.00 -45.93 19.90
N ASP A 21 -33.22 -46.75 18.88
CA ASP A 21 -33.52 -48.18 18.82
C ASP A 21 -34.66 -48.77 19.67
N SER A 22 -35.70 -49.24 18.97
CA SER A 22 -36.20 -50.63 19.00
C SER A 22 -37.36 -50.80 18.01
N ALA A 23 -37.15 -51.56 16.93
CA ALA A 23 -38.25 -52.32 16.31
C ALA A 23 -38.75 -53.38 17.32
N PRO A 24 -40.06 -53.71 17.40
CA PRO A 24 -40.69 -54.55 16.37
C PRO A 24 -42.21 -54.38 16.10
N ASN A 25 -42.58 -54.80 14.88
CA ASN A 25 -43.83 -55.41 14.41
C ASN A 25 -45.17 -54.66 14.34
N ASN A 26 -45.64 -54.54 13.08
CA ASN A 26 -46.98 -54.82 12.53
C ASN A 26 -48.20 -54.78 13.47
N ASP A 27 -49.15 -53.90 13.15
CA ASP A 27 -50.47 -54.32 12.66
C ASP A 27 -51.20 -53.19 11.90
N ASN A 28 -51.90 -53.59 10.83
CA ASN A 28 -52.75 -52.78 9.96
C ASN A 28 -53.90 -52.08 10.72
N SER A 29 -54.24 -50.83 10.35
CA SER A 29 -55.49 -50.49 9.64
C SER A 29 -55.86 -48.99 9.69
N GLY A 30 -55.99 -48.40 8.48
CA GLY A 30 -57.10 -47.52 8.09
C GLY A 30 -57.19 -46.09 8.66
N GLY A 31 -57.08 -45.09 7.78
CA GLY A 31 -57.66 -43.77 8.02
C GLY A 31 -57.09 -42.64 7.17
N SER A 32 -57.53 -42.53 5.92
CA SER A 32 -57.35 -41.35 5.07
C SER A 32 -58.10 -40.14 5.67
N GLY A 33 -57.44 -39.00 5.75
CA GLY A 33 -58.02 -37.72 6.13
C GLY A 33 -57.03 -36.59 5.87
N GLY A 34 -57.07 -36.04 4.66
CA GLY A 34 -56.25 -34.91 4.24
C GLY A 34 -56.53 -33.65 5.06
N GLY A 35 -55.45 -32.93 5.31
CA GLY A 35 -55.43 -31.53 5.71
C GLY A 35 -54.17 -30.94 5.11
N ASP A 36 -54.32 -30.29 3.95
CA ASP A 36 -53.28 -29.45 3.35
C ASP A 36 -52.93 -28.36 4.36
N THR A 37 -51.86 -28.55 5.12
CA THR A 37 -51.16 -27.44 5.74
C THR A 37 -50.20 -26.91 4.70
N GLU A 38 -50.67 -25.90 3.97
CA GLU A 38 -49.83 -24.96 3.23
C GLU A 38 -48.62 -24.61 4.13
N VAL A 39 -47.44 -25.07 3.70
CA VAL A 39 -46.19 -24.81 4.42
C VAL A 39 -45.91 -23.32 4.22
N THR A 40 -46.32 -22.50 5.17
CA THR A 40 -45.84 -21.12 5.23
C THR A 40 -44.31 -21.17 5.34
N PRO A 41 -43.57 -20.41 4.52
CA PRO A 41 -42.12 -20.28 4.65
C PRO A 41 -41.76 -19.97 6.10
N PRO A 42 -40.60 -20.42 6.60
CA PRO A 42 -40.16 -20.04 7.93
C PRO A 42 -40.21 -18.51 8.03
N THR A 43 -41.02 -17.98 8.95
CA THR A 43 -40.96 -16.57 9.31
C THR A 43 -39.59 -16.31 9.94
N ILE A 44 -38.66 -15.80 9.13
CA ILE A 44 -37.36 -15.32 9.57
C ILE A 44 -37.61 -13.98 10.28
N PRO A 45 -37.22 -13.81 11.55
CA PRO A 45 -37.32 -12.51 12.21
C PRO A 45 -36.43 -11.50 11.47
N PRO A 46 -36.90 -10.26 11.22
CA PRO A 46 -36.03 -9.20 10.72
C PRO A 46 -34.85 -9.04 11.67
N SER A 47 -33.65 -9.16 11.13
CA SER A 47 -32.42 -9.17 11.89
C SER A 47 -31.48 -8.12 11.31
N SER A 48 -31.74 -6.84 11.61
CA SER A 48 -30.64 -5.89 11.80
C SER A 48 -30.02 -6.22 13.17
N LYS A 49 -29.32 -7.36 13.27
CA LYS A 49 -28.77 -7.79 14.55
C LYS A 49 -27.69 -6.79 14.99
N SER A 50 -27.80 -6.29 16.22
CA SER A 50 -26.74 -5.48 16.86
C SER A 50 -25.46 -6.28 17.14
N ILE A 51 -25.48 -7.60 16.92
CA ILE A 51 -24.43 -8.56 17.22
C ILE A 51 -24.21 -9.47 16.01
N ARG A 52 -22.95 -9.75 15.67
CA ARG A 52 -22.56 -10.75 14.68
C ARG A 52 -21.82 -11.91 15.35
N ALA A 53 -22.05 -13.12 14.86
CA ALA A 53 -21.30 -14.32 15.23
C ALA A 53 -20.89 -15.04 13.95
N ALA A 54 -19.61 -15.35 13.85
CA ALA A 54 -19.01 -16.06 12.73
C ALA A 54 -18.77 -17.52 13.10
N ASP A 55 -18.91 -18.43 12.15
CA ASP A 55 -18.42 -19.78 12.37
C ASP A 55 -16.89 -19.73 12.45
N PHE A 56 -16.28 -20.50 13.34
CA PHE A 56 -14.83 -20.51 13.50
C PHE A 56 -14.25 -21.90 13.36
N HIS A 57 -13.02 -21.98 12.83
CA HIS A 57 -12.21 -23.18 12.81
C HIS A 57 -10.83 -22.88 13.38
N LEU A 58 -10.54 -23.48 14.54
CA LEU A 58 -9.26 -23.37 15.23
C LEU A 58 -8.56 -24.73 15.28
N THR A 59 -7.25 -24.73 15.06
CA THR A 59 -6.42 -25.94 15.15
C THR A 59 -5.39 -25.78 16.26
N PHE A 60 -5.26 -26.81 17.08
CA PHE A 60 -4.33 -26.88 18.20
C PHE A 60 -3.51 -28.17 18.14
N ASP A 61 -2.33 -28.14 18.75
CA ASP A 61 -1.51 -29.33 18.92
C ASP A 61 -2.12 -30.26 19.98
N ILE A 62 -1.99 -31.56 19.75
CA ILE A 62 -2.31 -32.57 20.77
C ILE A 62 -1.38 -32.39 21.96
N ASN A 63 -1.93 -32.42 23.18
CA ASN A 63 -1.14 -32.31 24.40
C ASN A 63 -1.70 -33.23 25.48
N THR A 64 -1.03 -34.36 25.67
CA THR A 64 -1.40 -35.37 26.67
C THR A 64 -1.08 -34.94 28.11
N GLY A 65 -0.24 -33.92 28.29
CA GLY A 65 0.19 -33.38 29.58
C GLY A 65 -0.77 -32.36 30.19
N ILE A 66 -1.80 -31.91 29.46
CA ILE A 66 -2.83 -30.99 29.96
C ILE A 66 -4.21 -31.62 29.84
N ASP A 67 -5.04 -31.43 30.86
CA ASP A 67 -6.40 -31.98 30.89
C ASP A 67 -7.41 -31.12 30.11
N ALA A 68 -7.17 -29.81 30.07
CA ALA A 68 -8.09 -28.81 29.52
C ALA A 68 -7.31 -27.71 28.79
N LEU A 69 -7.77 -27.37 27.58
CA LEU A 69 -7.34 -26.22 26.79
C LEU A 69 -8.50 -25.22 26.70
N ASN A 70 -8.25 -23.95 27.02
CA ASN A 70 -9.22 -22.88 26.85
C ASN A 70 -9.22 -22.40 25.39
N VAL A 71 -10.35 -22.60 24.71
CA VAL A 71 -10.63 -22.08 23.39
C VAL A 71 -11.27 -20.71 23.55
N ASN A 72 -10.57 -19.67 23.09
CA ASN A 72 -11.10 -18.30 23.03
C ASN A 72 -11.58 -17.99 21.62
N PHE A 73 -12.85 -17.63 21.48
CA PHE A 73 -13.46 -17.30 20.19
C PHE A 73 -13.93 -15.83 20.11
N SER A 74 -13.41 -14.97 21.00
CA SER A 74 -13.81 -13.55 21.06
C SER A 74 -13.60 -12.76 19.77
N THR A 75 -12.68 -13.19 18.90
CA THR A 75 -12.42 -12.56 17.59
C THR A 75 -13.47 -12.91 16.53
N PHE A 76 -14.33 -13.90 16.79
CA PHE A 76 -15.36 -14.37 15.87
C PHE A 76 -16.75 -13.88 16.25
N VAL A 77 -16.85 -12.96 17.21
CA VAL A 77 -18.09 -12.29 17.59
C VAL A 77 -17.86 -10.80 17.69
N SER A 78 -18.82 -9.99 17.24
CA SER A 78 -18.70 -8.54 17.27
C SER A 78 -20.03 -7.87 17.59
N SER A 79 -19.97 -6.69 18.21
CA SER A 79 -21.13 -5.85 18.51
C SER A 79 -21.02 -4.58 17.70
N MET A 80 -22.03 -4.26 16.89
CA MET A 80 -22.10 -3.02 16.11
C MET A 80 -22.16 -1.78 17.02
N GLU A 81 -22.66 -1.93 18.24
CA GLU A 81 -22.75 -0.85 19.24
C GLU A 81 -21.64 -0.89 20.31
N ASN A 82 -20.57 -1.67 20.11
CA ASN A 82 -19.49 -1.87 21.09
C ASN A 82 -19.95 -2.30 22.50
N LYS A 83 -21.08 -3.00 22.62
CA LYS A 83 -21.56 -3.57 23.87
C LYS A 83 -20.74 -4.80 24.25
N SER A 84 -20.67 -5.07 25.56
CA SER A 84 -20.03 -6.29 26.06
C SER A 84 -20.88 -7.52 25.70
N LEU A 85 -20.23 -8.52 25.12
CA LEU A 85 -20.85 -9.79 24.74
C LEU A 85 -20.58 -10.87 25.77
N SER A 86 -21.49 -11.83 25.88
CA SER A 86 -21.31 -13.02 26.71
C SER A 86 -21.98 -14.27 26.13
N ILE A 87 -21.48 -15.44 26.51
CA ILE A 87 -22.07 -16.74 26.12
C ILE A 87 -23.36 -16.97 26.91
N THR A 88 -24.47 -17.24 26.22
CA THR A 88 -25.69 -17.76 26.86
C THR A 88 -25.71 -19.28 26.87
N GLU A 89 -25.26 -19.89 25.76
CA GLU A 89 -25.25 -21.33 25.59
C GLU A 89 -24.03 -21.75 24.75
N ILE A 90 -23.48 -22.92 25.08
CA ILE A 90 -22.51 -23.61 24.24
C ILE A 90 -22.74 -25.12 24.40
N ALA A 91 -22.92 -25.80 23.27
CA ALA A 91 -23.26 -27.22 23.22
C ALA A 91 -22.30 -27.97 22.29
N ALA A 92 -21.76 -29.10 22.75
CA ALA A 92 -20.99 -30.00 21.90
C ALA A 92 -21.93 -30.80 21.01
N LEU A 93 -21.69 -30.78 19.70
CA LEU A 93 -22.44 -31.59 18.73
C LEU A 93 -21.75 -32.93 18.45
N SER A 94 -20.44 -32.99 18.65
CA SER A 94 -19.66 -34.23 18.60
C SER A 94 -19.95 -35.11 19.81
N LYS A 95 -20.16 -36.42 19.59
CA LYS A 95 -20.46 -37.39 20.67
C LYS A 95 -19.22 -37.86 21.45
N ASP A 96 -18.01 -37.65 20.92
CA ASP A 96 -16.77 -38.06 21.57
C ASP A 96 -16.64 -37.47 22.98
N ALA A 97 -16.23 -38.29 23.94
CA ALA A 97 -16.14 -37.92 25.35
C ALA A 97 -15.17 -36.76 25.62
N HIS A 98 -14.10 -36.61 24.83
CA HIS A 98 -13.18 -35.47 24.92
C HIS A 98 -13.48 -34.32 23.96
N CYS A 99 -14.61 -34.36 23.25
CA CYS A 99 -15.24 -33.17 22.68
C CYS A 99 -16.29 -32.54 23.62
N GLN A 100 -16.53 -33.14 24.79
CA GLN A 100 -17.45 -32.55 25.76
C GLN A 100 -16.82 -31.34 26.46
N ILE A 101 -17.65 -30.34 26.70
CA ILE A 101 -17.23 -29.08 27.33
C ILE A 101 -16.92 -29.35 28.80
N LEU A 102 -15.68 -29.05 29.21
CA LEU A 102 -15.20 -29.27 30.57
C LEU A 102 -15.59 -28.11 31.49
N SER A 103 -15.54 -26.89 30.97
CA SER A 103 -15.95 -25.66 31.64
C SER A 103 -16.18 -24.53 30.63
N SER A 104 -16.85 -23.46 31.03
CA SER A 104 -17.00 -22.25 30.22
C SER A 104 -16.80 -20.99 31.06
N ASP A 105 -16.26 -19.94 30.44
CA ASP A 105 -16.22 -18.57 30.96
C ASP A 105 -17.05 -17.68 30.03
N PRO A 106 -18.34 -17.46 30.36
CA PRO A 106 -19.25 -16.71 29.52
C PRO A 106 -18.80 -15.28 29.21
N LYS A 107 -18.11 -14.61 30.14
CA LYS A 107 -17.72 -13.20 29.98
C LYS A 107 -16.45 -13.03 29.17
N ARG A 108 -15.59 -14.05 29.15
CA ARG A 108 -14.37 -14.07 28.33
C ARG A 108 -14.57 -14.72 26.96
N LEU A 109 -15.79 -15.18 26.65
CA LEU A 109 -16.12 -15.88 25.40
C LEU A 109 -15.19 -17.10 25.20
N GLN A 110 -15.07 -17.88 26.27
CA GLN A 110 -14.14 -19.00 26.34
C GLN A 110 -14.84 -20.28 26.84
N PHE A 111 -14.36 -21.43 26.36
CA PHE A 111 -14.72 -22.74 26.89
C PHE A 111 -13.51 -23.67 26.88
N ALA A 112 -13.55 -24.70 27.72
CA ALA A 112 -12.48 -25.66 27.87
C ALA A 112 -12.85 -27.01 27.26
N VAL A 113 -11.92 -27.58 26.51
CA VAL A 113 -12.02 -28.89 25.85
C VAL A 113 -10.71 -29.66 26.06
N SER A 114 -10.75 -31.00 25.98
CA SER A 114 -9.56 -31.83 26.17
C SER A 114 -8.73 -31.95 24.88
N PRO A 115 -7.42 -31.64 24.91
CA PRO A 115 -6.53 -31.72 23.73
C PRO A 115 -5.80 -33.07 23.64
N LYS A 116 -6.30 -34.14 24.28
CA LYS A 116 -5.53 -35.37 24.52
C LYS A 116 -5.46 -36.35 23.35
N THR A 117 -6.32 -36.19 22.35
CA THR A 117 -6.41 -37.11 21.21
C THR A 117 -6.58 -36.32 19.92
N ALA A 118 -6.06 -36.85 18.82
CA ALA A 118 -6.32 -36.30 17.49
C ALA A 118 -7.80 -36.43 17.15
N LYS A 119 -8.44 -35.33 16.73
CA LYS A 119 -9.84 -35.28 16.28
C LYS A 119 -10.26 -33.87 15.89
N THR A 120 -11.46 -33.78 15.32
CA THR A 120 -12.20 -32.51 15.20
C THR A 120 -13.49 -32.56 16.03
N CYS A 121 -13.66 -31.55 16.87
CA CYS A 121 -14.85 -31.33 17.68
C CYS A 121 -15.66 -30.17 17.12
N VAL A 122 -16.99 -30.30 17.08
CA VAL A 122 -17.91 -29.27 16.60
C VAL A 122 -18.84 -28.85 17.73
N TYR A 123 -19.06 -27.54 17.85
CA TYR A 123 -19.84 -26.89 18.89
C TYR A 123 -20.84 -25.92 18.26
N ARG A 124 -22.00 -25.76 18.89
CA ARG A 124 -22.91 -24.64 18.64
C ARG A 124 -22.81 -23.69 19.82
N TYR A 125 -22.68 -22.39 19.56
CA TYR A 125 -22.60 -21.37 20.60
C TYR A 125 -23.60 -20.25 20.34
N THR A 126 -24.11 -19.66 21.41
CA THR A 126 -25.05 -18.53 21.38
C THR A 126 -24.48 -17.40 22.23
N VAL A 127 -24.41 -16.20 21.67
CA VAL A 127 -23.92 -14.99 22.33
C VAL A 127 -25.00 -13.92 22.45
N THR A 128 -24.90 -13.09 23.49
CA THR A 128 -25.83 -11.99 23.75
C THR A 128 -25.11 -10.72 24.22
N ASP A 129 -25.71 -9.56 23.91
CA ASP A 129 -25.41 -8.24 24.49
C ASP A 129 -26.37 -7.88 25.65
N GLY A 130 -27.24 -8.82 26.04
CA GLY A 130 -28.31 -8.64 27.03
C GLY A 130 -29.68 -8.23 26.44
N ILE A 131 -29.75 -7.92 25.14
CA ILE A 131 -30.98 -7.55 24.42
C ILE A 131 -31.20 -8.48 23.22
N ALA A 132 -30.19 -8.63 22.37
CA ALA A 132 -30.20 -9.50 21.21
C ALA A 132 -29.36 -10.76 21.45
N SER A 133 -29.64 -11.81 20.69
CA SER A 133 -28.84 -13.03 20.68
C SER A 133 -28.60 -13.51 19.26
N THR A 134 -27.43 -14.10 19.03
CA THR A 134 -27.11 -14.74 17.75
C THR A 134 -26.28 -16.00 18.00
N GLU A 135 -26.33 -16.92 17.04
CA GLU A 135 -25.67 -18.22 17.11
C GLU A 135 -24.57 -18.32 16.06
N GLY A 136 -23.61 -19.21 16.31
CA GLY A 136 -22.60 -19.62 15.36
C GLY A 136 -22.05 -21.02 15.70
N MET A 137 -21.20 -21.53 14.82
CA MET A 137 -20.60 -22.86 14.93
C MET A 137 -19.10 -22.77 15.22
N GLY A 138 -18.60 -23.63 16.09
CA GLY A 138 -17.19 -23.72 16.44
C GLY A 138 -16.61 -25.08 16.06
N ARG A 139 -15.61 -25.11 15.20
CA ARG A 139 -14.83 -26.29 14.83
C ARG A 139 -13.46 -26.20 15.52
N VAL A 140 -13.14 -27.17 16.36
CA VAL A 140 -11.85 -27.23 17.07
C VAL A 140 -11.16 -28.53 16.71
N THR A 141 -10.02 -28.42 16.03
CA THR A 141 -9.20 -29.57 15.62
C THR A 141 -7.99 -29.71 16.54
N PHE A 142 -7.74 -30.94 17.00
CA PHE A 142 -6.51 -31.34 17.67
C PHE A 142 -5.75 -32.28 16.74
N SER A 143 -4.49 -31.96 16.42
CA SER A 143 -3.67 -32.74 15.49
C SER A 143 -2.18 -32.64 15.88
N ALA A 144 -1.32 -33.52 15.34
CA ALA A 144 0.12 -33.47 15.54
C ALA A 144 0.74 -32.11 15.11
N SER A 145 1.87 -31.75 15.74
CA SER A 145 2.43 -30.40 15.64
C SER A 145 2.94 -30.00 14.25
N GLN A 146 2.91 -28.69 13.98
CA GLN A 146 3.38 -28.09 12.73
C GLN A 146 4.84 -28.43 12.36
N SER A 147 5.72 -28.62 13.33
CA SER A 147 7.15 -28.94 13.10
C SER A 147 7.37 -30.33 12.46
N ASN A 148 6.49 -31.30 12.75
CA ASN A 148 6.53 -32.63 12.12
C ASN A 148 6.00 -32.60 10.69
N ARG A 149 5.06 -31.69 10.37
CA ARG A 149 4.56 -31.46 8.99
C ARG A 149 5.63 -30.85 8.07
N THR A 150 6.47 -29.94 8.59
CA THR A 150 7.54 -29.29 7.82
C THR A 150 8.77 -30.16 7.52
N GLN A 151 9.07 -31.19 8.33
CA GLN A 151 10.17 -32.11 8.00
C GLN A 151 9.89 -32.94 6.73
N LYS A 152 8.63 -33.30 6.45
CA LYS A 152 8.25 -34.01 5.20
C LYS A 152 8.36 -33.12 3.95
N ALA A 153 8.19 -31.80 4.06
CA ALA A 153 8.37 -30.86 2.94
C ALA A 153 9.82 -30.80 2.41
N SER A 154 10.82 -31.00 3.30
CA SER A 154 12.23 -31.08 2.90
C SER A 154 12.61 -32.32 2.08
N SER A 155 11.66 -33.26 1.91
CA SER A 155 11.81 -34.50 1.14
C SER A 155 11.20 -34.45 -0.27
N GLY A 156 10.70 -33.29 -0.70
CA GLY A 156 10.12 -33.10 -2.05
C GLY A 156 8.70 -33.63 -2.24
N ILE A 157 7.97 -33.91 -1.15
CA ILE A 157 6.56 -34.32 -1.17
C ILE A 157 5.69 -33.07 -0.99
N SER A 158 4.73 -32.85 -1.90
CA SER A 158 3.69 -31.83 -1.79
C SER A 158 2.98 -31.94 -0.44
N THR A 159 2.95 -30.87 0.35
CA THR A 159 2.23 -30.85 1.63
C THR A 159 0.73 -30.78 1.36
N LEU A 160 0.02 -31.87 1.61
CA LEU A 160 -1.45 -31.92 1.53
C LEU A 160 -2.06 -30.91 2.53
N SER A 161 -3.01 -30.09 2.07
CA SER A 161 -3.80 -29.22 2.93
C SER A 161 -4.55 -30.06 3.97
N THR A 162 -4.53 -29.65 5.24
CA THR A 162 -5.34 -30.30 6.30
C THR A 162 -6.84 -29.94 6.22
N VAL A 163 -7.23 -29.16 5.22
CA VAL A 163 -8.62 -28.88 4.85
C VAL A 163 -8.85 -29.50 3.47
N LEU A 164 -9.76 -30.45 3.40
CA LEU A 164 -10.13 -31.18 2.18
C LEU A 164 -11.09 -30.35 1.33
N PRO A 165 -11.17 -30.59 0.01
CA PRO A 165 -12.24 -30.07 -0.84
C PRO A 165 -13.63 -30.42 -0.28
N SER A 166 -14.59 -29.51 -0.45
CA SER A 166 -15.99 -29.77 -0.12
C SER A 166 -16.58 -30.81 -1.08
N VAL A 167 -17.42 -31.71 -0.57
CA VAL A 167 -18.19 -32.65 -1.42
C VAL A 167 -19.63 -32.18 -1.42
N SER A 168 -20.16 -31.87 -2.61
CA SER A 168 -21.57 -31.56 -2.80
C SER A 168 -22.28 -32.67 -3.58
N LYS A 169 -23.47 -33.06 -3.12
CA LYS A 169 -24.34 -34.03 -3.78
C LYS A 169 -25.78 -33.52 -3.76
N SER A 170 -26.54 -33.87 -4.79
CA SER A 170 -27.97 -33.59 -4.85
C SER A 170 -28.78 -34.89 -4.93
N THR A 171 -29.99 -34.84 -4.41
CA THR A 171 -30.95 -35.94 -4.47
C THR A 171 -32.39 -35.40 -4.42
N THR A 172 -33.36 -36.30 -4.57
CA THR A 172 -34.78 -35.94 -4.59
C THR A 172 -35.46 -36.39 -3.30
N LEU A 173 -36.45 -35.64 -2.83
CA LEU A 173 -37.26 -36.01 -1.67
C LEU A 173 -37.80 -37.45 -1.78
N GLY A 174 -37.53 -38.26 -0.76
CA GLY A 174 -37.93 -39.67 -0.66
C GLY A 174 -36.91 -40.67 -1.19
N GLU A 175 -35.81 -40.22 -1.80
CA GLU A 175 -34.72 -41.09 -2.25
C GLU A 175 -33.64 -41.26 -1.16
N THR A 176 -32.97 -42.41 -1.18
CA THR A 176 -31.76 -42.63 -0.38
C THR A 176 -30.55 -42.42 -1.28
N LEU A 177 -29.69 -41.49 -0.90
CA LEU A 177 -28.43 -41.20 -1.57
C LEU A 177 -27.32 -42.09 -0.98
N THR A 178 -26.56 -42.77 -1.85
CA THR A 178 -25.40 -43.57 -1.46
C THR A 178 -24.21 -43.28 -2.36
N PHE A 179 -23.04 -43.01 -1.77
CA PHE A 179 -21.78 -42.76 -2.49
C PHE A 179 -20.57 -43.01 -1.56
N SER A 180 -19.35 -42.93 -2.08
CA SER A 180 -18.11 -43.16 -1.32
C SER A 180 -17.25 -41.89 -1.29
N LEU A 181 -16.97 -41.35 -0.10
CA LEU A 181 -16.01 -40.25 0.07
C LEU A 181 -14.58 -40.70 -0.27
N ALA A 182 -14.28 -41.99 -0.15
CA ALA A 182 -12.97 -42.51 -0.53
C ALA A 182 -12.72 -42.41 -2.05
N ASP A 183 -13.77 -42.52 -2.86
CA ASP A 183 -13.68 -42.31 -4.30
C ASP A 183 -13.51 -40.82 -4.63
N GLU A 184 -14.27 -39.95 -3.95
CA GLU A 184 -14.19 -38.48 -4.12
C GLU A 184 -12.80 -37.92 -3.76
N PHE A 185 -12.15 -38.47 -2.73
CA PHE A 185 -10.80 -38.06 -2.28
C PHE A 185 -9.68 -39.02 -2.70
N SER A 186 -9.89 -39.79 -3.76
CA SER A 186 -8.94 -40.83 -4.18
C SER A 186 -7.51 -40.31 -4.39
N THR A 187 -7.34 -39.03 -4.78
CA THR A 187 -6.02 -38.42 -4.94
C THR A 187 -5.38 -38.08 -3.60
N GLU A 188 -6.12 -37.41 -2.72
CA GLU A 188 -5.67 -37.00 -1.38
C GLU A 188 -5.32 -38.20 -0.51
N LEU A 189 -6.13 -39.27 -0.59
CA LEU A 189 -5.93 -40.50 0.19
C LEU A 189 -4.64 -41.24 -0.18
N THR A 190 -4.13 -41.11 -1.41
CA THR A 190 -2.84 -41.73 -1.78
C THR A 190 -1.64 -41.15 -1.04
N LEU A 191 -1.81 -39.96 -0.44
CA LEU A 191 -0.78 -39.28 0.35
C LEU A 191 -0.88 -39.62 1.84
N MET A 192 -1.91 -40.34 2.26
CA MET A 192 -2.14 -40.77 3.65
C MET A 192 -1.65 -42.20 3.86
N THR A 193 -1.27 -42.55 5.09
CA THR A 193 -0.77 -43.88 5.42
C THR A 193 -1.90 -44.81 5.81
N HIS A 194 -2.74 -44.41 6.76
CA HIS A 194 -3.91 -45.17 7.23
C HIS A 194 -5.09 -44.24 7.49
N PRO A 195 -5.80 -43.82 6.43
CA PRO A 195 -6.95 -42.94 6.57
C PRO A 195 -8.16 -43.66 7.18
N LEU A 196 -8.75 -43.06 8.22
CA LEU A 196 -9.99 -43.50 8.86
C LEU A 196 -10.99 -42.35 8.89
N PHE A 197 -12.19 -42.56 8.33
CA PHE A 197 -13.25 -41.55 8.30
C PHE A 197 -14.01 -41.49 9.63
N SER A 198 -14.31 -40.28 10.08
CA SER A 198 -15.18 -40.05 11.24
C SER A 198 -16.67 -40.14 10.89
N GLU A 199 -17.53 -40.26 11.91
CA GLU A 199 -18.96 -39.99 11.73
C GLU A 199 -19.18 -38.54 11.24
N ALA A 200 -20.28 -38.30 10.53
CA ALA A 200 -20.69 -36.96 10.16
C ALA A 200 -21.25 -36.22 11.38
N ILE A 201 -20.96 -34.93 11.45
CA ILE A 201 -21.48 -34.03 12.48
C ILE A 201 -22.30 -32.96 11.79
N ALA A 202 -23.61 -32.99 11.98
CA ALA A 202 -24.51 -32.00 11.38
C ALA A 202 -24.26 -30.61 11.95
N ALA A 203 -24.04 -29.64 11.07
CA ALA A 203 -23.89 -28.24 11.43
C ALA A 203 -25.19 -27.47 11.20
N TYR A 204 -25.69 -27.54 9.97
CA TYR A 204 -26.91 -26.87 9.50
C TYR A 204 -27.78 -27.84 8.68
N GLY A 205 -29.08 -27.55 8.60
CA GLY A 205 -30.06 -28.40 7.93
C GLY A 205 -30.70 -29.44 8.85
N THR A 206 -31.51 -30.33 8.26
CA THR A 206 -32.37 -31.28 8.99
C THR A 206 -31.96 -32.74 8.84
N GLY A 207 -31.04 -33.05 7.93
CA GLY A 207 -30.53 -34.40 7.71
C GLY A 207 -29.10 -34.58 8.21
N VAL A 208 -28.75 -35.82 8.59
CA VAL A 208 -27.38 -36.19 8.97
C VAL A 208 -26.95 -37.41 8.16
N PRO A 209 -25.94 -37.29 7.29
CA PRO A 209 -25.43 -38.45 6.56
C PRO A 209 -24.74 -39.43 7.53
N ILE A 210 -24.87 -40.72 7.24
CA ILE A 210 -24.13 -41.77 7.95
C ILE A 210 -22.87 -42.04 7.15
N ILE A 211 -21.70 -41.86 7.78
CA ILE A 211 -20.39 -42.14 7.18
C ILE A 211 -19.79 -43.34 7.92
N THR A 212 -19.37 -44.37 7.18
CA THR A 212 -18.63 -45.52 7.73
C THR A 212 -17.14 -45.20 7.84
N GLU A 213 -16.37 -46.00 8.59
CA GLU A 213 -14.91 -45.83 8.71
C GLU A 213 -14.18 -46.00 7.36
N SER A 214 -14.77 -46.71 6.39
CA SER A 214 -14.28 -46.85 5.01
C SER A 214 -14.61 -45.63 4.11
N GLY A 215 -15.43 -44.70 4.59
CA GLY A 215 -15.87 -43.53 3.82
C GLY A 215 -17.14 -43.73 3.00
N ASP A 216 -17.86 -44.84 3.19
CA ASP A 216 -19.17 -45.04 2.53
C ASP A 216 -20.23 -44.15 3.20
N VAL A 217 -21.01 -43.46 2.39
CA VAL A 217 -22.03 -42.50 2.84
C VAL A 217 -23.42 -42.99 2.48
N THR A 218 -24.35 -42.89 3.43
CA THR A 218 -25.79 -43.08 3.21
C THR A 218 -26.56 -41.89 3.78
N TYR A 219 -27.51 -41.36 3.03
CA TYR A 219 -28.36 -40.25 3.44
C TYR A 219 -29.80 -40.46 2.97
N ASP A 220 -30.75 -40.38 3.90
CA ASP A 220 -32.18 -40.49 3.61
C ASP A 220 -32.81 -39.10 3.43
N ALA A 221 -33.29 -38.81 2.23
CA ALA A 221 -33.86 -37.52 1.87
C ALA A 221 -35.30 -37.38 2.39
N VAL A 222 -35.46 -37.07 3.67
CA VAL A 222 -36.77 -36.98 4.35
C VAL A 222 -37.42 -35.60 4.31
N ALA A 223 -36.67 -34.55 3.95
CA ALA A 223 -37.13 -33.18 3.83
C ALA A 223 -36.34 -32.44 2.73
N THR A 224 -36.99 -31.48 2.07
CA THR A 224 -36.37 -30.58 1.09
C THR A 224 -35.50 -29.54 1.79
N GLY A 225 -34.47 -29.05 1.10
CA GLY A 225 -33.48 -28.11 1.65
C GLY A 225 -32.04 -28.60 1.51
N SER A 226 -31.10 -27.81 2.04
CA SER A 226 -29.67 -28.15 2.07
C SER A 226 -29.23 -28.55 3.48
N SER A 227 -28.40 -29.60 3.57
CA SER A 227 -27.77 -30.03 4.82
C SER A 227 -26.25 -29.92 4.72
N LEU A 228 -25.64 -29.27 5.72
CA LEU A 228 -24.20 -29.11 5.84
C LEU A 228 -23.70 -29.93 7.03
N ALA A 229 -22.80 -30.87 6.76
CA ALA A 229 -22.16 -31.71 7.77
C ALA A 229 -20.63 -31.61 7.71
N TYR A 230 -19.99 -31.63 8.88
CA TYR A 230 -18.55 -31.75 8.99
C TYR A 230 -18.14 -33.19 9.28
N PHE A 231 -17.01 -33.60 8.72
CA PHE A 231 -16.34 -34.86 9.06
C PHE A 231 -14.83 -34.63 9.06
N HIS A 232 -14.08 -35.63 9.51
CA HIS A 232 -12.63 -35.61 9.39
C HIS A 232 -12.10 -36.99 9.03
N ILE A 233 -10.89 -37.01 8.48
CA ILE A 233 -10.09 -38.21 8.24
C ILE A 233 -8.93 -38.17 9.21
N LEU A 234 -8.81 -39.20 10.04
CA LEU A 234 -7.64 -39.47 10.87
C LEU A 234 -6.65 -40.26 10.03
N ASP A 235 -5.44 -39.74 9.83
CA ASP A 235 -4.34 -40.48 9.22
C ASP A 235 -3.42 -41.02 10.32
N ASP A 236 -3.69 -42.26 10.72
CA ASP A 236 -2.98 -42.99 11.75
C ASP A 236 -1.60 -43.45 11.22
N GLN A 237 -0.51 -43.00 11.85
CA GLN A 237 0.86 -43.34 11.42
C GLN A 237 1.36 -44.68 11.99
N ASN A 238 0.55 -45.39 12.77
CA ASN A 238 0.79 -46.73 13.33
C ASN A 238 2.13 -46.83 14.07
N THR A 239 2.42 -45.87 14.96
CA THR A 239 3.64 -45.87 15.79
C THR A 239 3.35 -46.41 17.20
N PRO A 240 4.27 -47.16 17.84
CA PRO A 240 3.97 -47.86 19.10
C PRO A 240 3.60 -46.98 20.32
N ASP A 241 3.78 -45.65 20.24
CA ASP A 241 3.47 -44.67 21.29
C ASP A 241 2.20 -43.82 21.00
N ASP A 242 1.39 -44.30 20.05
CA ASP A 242 0.37 -43.62 19.23
C ASP A 242 -0.63 -42.68 19.93
N LYS A 243 -0.28 -41.38 20.00
CA LYS A 243 -1.20 -40.23 20.13
C LYS A 243 -0.63 -38.90 19.59
N SER A 244 0.66 -38.84 19.22
CA SER A 244 1.38 -37.56 19.07
C SER A 244 1.72 -37.17 17.62
N ASP A 245 1.61 -38.12 16.71
CA ASP A 245 1.95 -38.03 15.28
C ASP A 245 0.73 -38.14 14.34
N ASP A 246 -0.45 -38.44 14.89
CA ASP A 246 -1.73 -38.45 14.21
C ASP A 246 -2.10 -37.11 13.54
N ILE A 247 -2.42 -37.17 12.25
CA ILE A 247 -2.81 -35.99 11.45
C ILE A 247 -4.32 -36.03 11.17
N ILE A 248 -4.98 -34.89 11.33
CA ILE A 248 -6.41 -34.72 11.03
C ILE A 248 -6.58 -33.90 9.75
N TYR A 249 -7.33 -34.47 8.80
CA TYR A 249 -7.79 -33.79 7.60
C TYR A 249 -9.28 -33.48 7.72
N ASN A 250 -9.65 -32.22 7.56
CA ASN A 250 -10.99 -31.72 7.82
C ASN A 250 -11.80 -31.65 6.53
N GLY A 251 -12.94 -32.33 6.48
CA GLY A 251 -13.87 -32.27 5.35
C GLY A 251 -15.19 -31.58 5.67
N THR A 252 -15.90 -31.24 4.60
CA THR A 252 -17.25 -30.66 4.59
C THR A 252 -18.08 -31.41 3.54
N LEU A 253 -19.30 -31.81 3.91
CA LEU A 253 -20.25 -32.50 3.05
C LEU A 253 -21.55 -31.70 2.99
N ILE A 254 -22.00 -31.41 1.77
CA ILE A 254 -23.22 -30.66 1.46
C ILE A 254 -24.15 -31.58 0.68
N ILE A 255 -25.40 -31.67 1.12
CA ILE A 255 -26.42 -32.48 0.45
C ILE A 255 -27.67 -31.62 0.22
N ASP A 256 -27.99 -31.41 -1.04
CA ASP A 256 -29.19 -30.69 -1.47
C ASP A 256 -30.31 -31.67 -1.81
N VAL A 257 -31.49 -31.44 -1.23
CA VAL A 257 -32.69 -32.24 -1.46
C VAL A 257 -33.74 -31.39 -2.14
N SER A 258 -34.03 -31.70 -3.40
CA SER A 258 -35.06 -31.03 -4.18
C SER A 258 -36.37 -31.82 -4.23
N GLY A 259 -37.46 -31.12 -4.54
CA GLY A 259 -38.75 -31.75 -4.81
C GLY A 259 -38.79 -32.57 -6.10
N THR A 260 -39.88 -33.33 -6.31
CA THR A 260 -40.01 -34.30 -7.42
C THR A 260 -40.69 -33.73 -8.68
N THR A 261 -41.03 -32.45 -8.70
CA THR A 261 -42.02 -31.89 -9.64
C THR A 261 -41.61 -30.59 -10.31
N ASN A 262 -40.38 -30.12 -10.06
CA ASN A 262 -39.69 -29.03 -10.75
C ASN A 262 -38.27 -29.51 -11.12
N ASN A 263 -37.62 -28.89 -12.11
CA ASN A 263 -36.18 -29.07 -12.23
C ASN A 263 -35.51 -28.23 -11.13
N PRO A 264 -34.48 -28.75 -10.45
CA PRO A 264 -33.75 -27.94 -9.49
C PRO A 264 -32.99 -26.82 -10.21
N PRO A 265 -32.76 -25.68 -9.54
CA PRO A 265 -31.87 -24.65 -10.05
C PRO A 265 -30.43 -25.18 -10.19
N SER A 266 -29.59 -24.41 -10.86
CA SER A 266 -28.15 -24.67 -10.93
C SER A 266 -27.37 -23.59 -10.20
N ALA A 267 -26.30 -24.01 -9.52
CA ALA A 267 -25.35 -23.14 -8.84
C ALA A 267 -23.92 -23.57 -9.21
N SER A 268 -23.06 -22.61 -9.50
CA SER A 268 -21.70 -22.84 -9.99
C SER A 268 -20.65 -22.42 -8.98
N ASP A 269 -19.56 -23.18 -8.92
CA ASP A 269 -18.39 -22.78 -8.13
C ASP A 269 -17.63 -21.65 -8.86
N ALA A 270 -17.10 -20.69 -8.09
CA ALA A 270 -16.28 -19.62 -8.66
C ALA A 270 -15.22 -19.12 -7.68
N THR A 271 -14.20 -18.44 -8.23
CA THR A 271 -13.18 -17.75 -7.45
C THR A 271 -13.25 -16.27 -7.77
N TYR A 272 -13.33 -15.44 -6.74
CA TYR A 272 -13.32 -13.99 -6.90
C TYR A 272 -11.90 -13.53 -7.24
N SER A 273 -11.76 -12.83 -8.35
CA SER A 273 -10.45 -12.45 -8.91
C SER A 273 -9.81 -11.28 -8.15
N THR A 274 -10.59 -10.57 -7.33
CA THR A 274 -10.14 -9.41 -6.55
C THR A 274 -9.79 -9.80 -5.12
N LEU A 275 -8.64 -9.33 -4.62
CA LEU A 275 -8.22 -9.54 -3.23
C LEU A 275 -8.97 -8.60 -2.30
N ILE A 276 -9.60 -9.16 -1.27
CA ILE A 276 -10.40 -8.40 -0.31
C ILE A 276 -9.50 -7.92 0.82
N PRO A 277 -9.42 -6.62 1.10
CA PRO A 277 -8.71 -6.12 2.26
C PRO A 277 -9.28 -6.68 3.56
N ALA A 278 -8.41 -7.16 4.47
CA ALA A 278 -8.85 -7.58 5.78
C ALA A 278 -9.53 -6.42 6.54
N GLY A 279 -10.65 -6.71 7.20
CA GLY A 279 -11.46 -5.75 7.92
C GLY A 279 -12.51 -5.02 7.08
N ASN A 280 -12.39 -5.05 5.75
CA ASN A 280 -13.40 -4.47 4.86
C ASN A 280 -14.61 -5.38 4.74
N GLU A 281 -15.78 -4.76 4.70
CA GLU A 281 -17.04 -5.40 4.35
C GLU A 281 -17.33 -5.14 2.88
N ILE A 282 -17.66 -6.20 2.15
CA ILE A 282 -18.11 -6.13 0.77
C ILE A 282 -19.48 -6.79 0.64
N GLU A 283 -20.23 -6.41 -0.38
CA GLU A 283 -21.46 -7.09 -0.78
C GLU A 283 -21.22 -7.80 -2.11
N ILE A 284 -21.57 -9.08 -2.19
CA ILE A 284 -21.44 -9.91 -3.38
C ILE A 284 -22.84 -10.25 -3.88
N ASP A 285 -23.09 -9.98 -5.16
CA ASP A 285 -24.26 -10.45 -5.88
C ASP A 285 -23.86 -11.65 -6.74
N ILE A 286 -24.48 -12.81 -6.50
CA ILE A 286 -24.17 -14.03 -7.26
C ILE A 286 -24.84 -14.06 -8.64
N THR A 287 -25.75 -13.12 -8.95
CA THR A 287 -26.32 -12.96 -10.30
C THR A 287 -25.52 -12.01 -11.20
N ASP A 288 -24.67 -11.17 -10.60
CA ASP A 288 -23.76 -10.26 -11.29
C ASP A 288 -22.34 -10.41 -10.72
N PHE A 289 -21.87 -11.66 -10.71
CA PHE A 289 -20.54 -12.00 -10.23
C PHE A 289 -19.53 -11.80 -11.36
N GLU A 290 -18.77 -10.71 -11.27
CA GLU A 290 -17.76 -10.33 -12.27
C GLU A 290 -18.31 -10.31 -13.71
N GLY A 291 -19.55 -9.82 -13.87
CA GLY A 291 -20.25 -9.71 -15.15
C GLY A 291 -20.94 -10.98 -15.63
N SER A 292 -21.06 -12.00 -14.77
CA SER A 292 -21.76 -13.26 -15.07
C SER A 292 -22.63 -13.75 -13.91
N SER A 293 -23.70 -14.47 -14.22
CA SER A 293 -24.53 -15.12 -13.19
C SER A 293 -23.94 -16.48 -12.82
N LEU A 294 -23.81 -16.76 -11.52
CA LEU A 294 -23.41 -18.05 -10.99
C LEU A 294 -24.59 -19.02 -10.81
N ILE A 295 -25.79 -18.48 -10.90
CA ILE A 295 -27.04 -19.20 -10.68
C ILE A 295 -27.90 -19.12 -11.95
N ASP A 296 -28.59 -20.20 -12.26
CA ASP A 296 -29.51 -20.27 -13.39
C ASP A 296 -30.66 -21.23 -13.10
N ASP A 297 -31.81 -20.95 -13.68
CA ASP A 297 -33.01 -21.76 -13.57
C ASP A 297 -33.60 -22.06 -14.95
N VAL A 298 -33.69 -23.35 -15.27
CA VAL A 298 -34.13 -23.81 -16.59
C VAL A 298 -35.61 -23.48 -16.85
N ASP A 299 -36.40 -23.40 -15.78
CA ASP A 299 -37.83 -23.13 -15.83
C ASP A 299 -38.14 -21.61 -15.78
N GLY A 300 -37.13 -20.78 -15.51
CA GLY A 300 -37.22 -19.32 -15.44
C GLY A 300 -37.82 -18.82 -14.13
N ASP A 301 -37.80 -19.65 -13.08
CA ASP A 301 -38.29 -19.32 -11.76
C ASP A 301 -37.40 -18.27 -11.06
N SER A 302 -37.97 -17.54 -10.10
CA SER A 302 -37.21 -16.55 -9.32
C SER A 302 -36.33 -17.26 -8.30
N LEU A 303 -35.06 -16.86 -8.22
CA LEU A 303 -34.09 -17.50 -7.34
C LEU A 303 -33.81 -16.64 -6.10
N GLN A 304 -33.73 -17.29 -4.95
CA GLN A 304 -33.36 -16.68 -3.67
C GLN A 304 -32.10 -17.32 -3.11
N LEU A 305 -31.15 -16.51 -2.69
CA LEU A 305 -30.08 -16.90 -1.78
C LEU A 305 -30.65 -17.02 -0.35
N VAL A 306 -30.78 -18.24 0.13
CA VAL A 306 -31.40 -18.56 1.43
C VAL A 306 -30.38 -18.84 2.53
N ALA A 307 -29.14 -19.16 2.18
CA ALA A 307 -28.06 -19.32 3.13
C ALA A 307 -26.68 -19.11 2.49
N ALA A 308 -25.74 -18.65 3.29
CA ALA A 308 -24.32 -18.63 2.95
C ALA A 308 -23.49 -18.91 4.21
N TYR A 309 -22.49 -19.79 4.10
CA TYR A 309 -21.71 -20.30 5.22
C TYR A 309 -20.22 -20.17 4.95
N THR A 310 -19.46 -19.68 5.92
CA THR A 310 -18.00 -19.65 5.86
C THR A 310 -17.42 -19.75 7.26
N THR A 311 -16.16 -20.15 7.38
CA THR A 311 -15.45 -20.21 8.66
C THR A 311 -14.41 -19.10 8.76
N ASN A 312 -14.17 -18.63 9.98
CA ASN A 312 -13.21 -17.58 10.32
C ASN A 312 -13.48 -16.22 9.64
N ALA A 313 -14.71 -15.98 9.19
CA ALA A 313 -15.18 -14.74 8.57
C ALA A 313 -16.67 -14.51 8.86
N PHE A 314 -17.09 -13.25 8.86
CA PHE A 314 -18.48 -12.85 9.00
C PHE A 314 -19.18 -12.88 7.65
N ILE A 315 -20.35 -13.51 7.61
CA ILE A 315 -21.22 -13.55 6.45
C ILE A 315 -22.68 -13.33 6.87
N GLU A 316 -23.40 -12.49 6.14
CA GLU A 316 -24.83 -12.24 6.37
C GLU A 316 -25.55 -12.01 5.04
N LEU A 317 -26.77 -12.53 4.89
CA LEU A 317 -27.59 -12.21 3.71
C LEU A 317 -27.94 -10.73 3.72
N SER A 318 -27.87 -10.07 2.56
CA SER A 318 -28.07 -8.63 2.46
C SER A 318 -29.49 -8.21 2.81
N ASP A 319 -30.49 -8.92 2.27
CA ASP A 319 -31.88 -8.79 2.68
C ASP A 319 -32.50 -10.18 2.94
N THR A 320 -32.79 -10.46 4.21
CA THR A 320 -33.38 -11.74 4.64
C THR A 320 -34.90 -11.82 4.43
N LEU A 321 -35.55 -10.69 4.12
CA LEU A 321 -36.99 -10.61 3.90
C LEU A 321 -37.34 -10.57 2.41
N ASP A 322 -36.38 -10.20 1.56
CA ASP A 322 -36.57 -10.22 0.11
C ASP A 322 -36.42 -11.65 -0.43
N VAL A 323 -37.53 -12.16 -0.98
CA VAL A 323 -37.60 -13.46 -1.64
C VAL A 323 -36.83 -13.51 -2.96
N ASN A 324 -36.32 -12.38 -3.45
CA ASN A 324 -35.43 -12.30 -4.61
C ASN A 324 -34.00 -11.88 -4.22
N ASN A 325 -33.65 -11.89 -2.93
CA ASN A 325 -32.30 -11.56 -2.51
C ASN A 325 -31.31 -12.57 -3.06
N THR A 326 -30.35 -12.11 -3.86
CA THR A 326 -29.23 -12.89 -4.40
C THR A 326 -27.89 -12.45 -3.79
N LYS A 327 -27.95 -11.60 -2.76
CA LYS A 327 -26.80 -10.89 -2.22
C LYS A 327 -26.46 -11.30 -0.80
N PHE A 328 -25.17 -11.29 -0.50
CA PHE A 328 -24.67 -11.42 0.86
C PHE A 328 -23.53 -10.44 1.11
N LYS A 329 -23.36 -10.06 2.37
CA LYS A 329 -22.24 -9.29 2.86
C LYS A 329 -21.19 -10.21 3.45
N PHE A 330 -19.94 -9.91 3.16
CA PHE A 330 -18.78 -10.66 3.62
C PHE A 330 -17.77 -9.71 4.26
N LYS A 331 -17.21 -10.14 5.40
CA LYS A 331 -16.09 -9.46 6.06
C LYS A 331 -15.20 -10.47 6.75
N SER A 332 -13.88 -10.34 6.59
CA SER A 332 -12.92 -11.15 7.34
C SER A 332 -11.81 -10.29 7.92
N ASP A 333 -11.52 -10.47 9.20
CA ASP A 333 -10.35 -9.88 9.85
C ASP A 333 -9.12 -10.82 9.78
N THR A 334 -9.30 -12.04 9.27
CA THR A 334 -8.23 -13.03 9.12
C THR A 334 -7.83 -13.21 7.66
N PHE A 335 -6.52 -13.28 7.40
CA PHE A 335 -5.96 -13.45 6.05
C PHE A 335 -6.20 -14.85 5.48
N GLY A 336 -5.90 -14.98 4.19
CA GLY A 336 -5.92 -16.22 3.43
C GLY A 336 -7.23 -16.46 2.69
N GLU A 337 -7.27 -17.60 2.01
CA GLU A 337 -8.43 -18.10 1.28
C GLU A 337 -9.61 -18.34 2.24
N LYS A 338 -10.80 -17.89 1.83
CA LYS A 338 -12.08 -18.11 2.50
C LYS A 338 -13.02 -18.79 1.50
N LYS A 339 -13.47 -19.98 1.87
CA LYS A 339 -14.48 -20.74 1.12
C LYS A 339 -15.86 -20.43 1.69
N ILE A 340 -16.77 -20.04 0.81
CA ILE A 340 -18.16 -19.71 1.12
C ILE A 340 -19.04 -20.73 0.41
N ASN A 341 -19.84 -21.47 1.17
CA ASN A 341 -20.87 -22.33 0.60
C ASN A 341 -22.18 -21.56 0.58
N TYR A 342 -22.78 -21.37 -0.59
CA TYR A 342 -24.02 -20.62 -0.76
C TYR A 342 -25.15 -21.55 -1.24
N VAL A 343 -26.39 -21.26 -0.84
CA VAL A 343 -27.56 -22.11 -1.10
C VAL A 343 -28.68 -21.29 -1.72
N ILE A 344 -29.20 -21.78 -2.85
CA ILE A 344 -30.23 -21.17 -3.67
C ILE A 344 -31.51 -21.98 -3.59
N TYR A 345 -32.63 -21.26 -3.61
CA TYR A 345 -33.98 -21.80 -3.60
C TYR A 345 -34.83 -21.15 -4.70
N ASP A 346 -35.62 -21.96 -5.42
CA ASP A 346 -36.44 -21.53 -6.57
C ASP A 346 -37.91 -21.21 -6.21
N HIS A 347 -38.29 -21.34 -4.92
CA HIS A 347 -39.66 -21.23 -4.38
C HIS A 347 -40.69 -22.24 -4.91
N ASN A 348 -40.44 -22.86 -6.05
CA ASN A 348 -41.45 -23.61 -6.78
C ASN A 348 -41.27 -25.12 -6.55
N LYS A 349 -42.08 -25.65 -5.62
CA LYS A 349 -42.09 -27.09 -5.26
C LYS A 349 -40.72 -27.60 -4.78
N ASP A 350 -39.96 -26.71 -4.17
CA ASP A 350 -38.74 -26.93 -3.41
C ASP A 350 -37.49 -27.34 -4.22
N GLY A 351 -37.13 -26.63 -5.29
CA GLY A 351 -35.82 -26.79 -5.92
C GLY A 351 -34.72 -26.09 -5.12
N VAL A 352 -33.63 -26.83 -4.86
CA VAL A 352 -32.50 -26.39 -4.05
C VAL A 352 -31.19 -26.75 -4.73
N ALA A 353 -30.25 -25.80 -4.77
CA ALA A 353 -28.90 -26.04 -5.23
C ALA A 353 -27.88 -25.24 -4.41
N SER A 354 -26.65 -25.75 -4.32
CA SER A 354 -25.54 -25.12 -3.64
C SER A 354 -24.31 -25.00 -4.52
N GLY A 355 -23.48 -23.99 -4.24
CA GLY A 355 -22.17 -23.79 -4.86
C GLY A 355 -21.14 -23.27 -3.86
N GLU A 356 -19.87 -23.28 -4.25
CA GLU A 356 -18.74 -22.78 -3.45
C GLU A 356 -18.11 -21.54 -4.11
N LEU A 357 -18.00 -20.45 -3.34
CA LEU A 357 -17.22 -19.27 -3.70
C LEU A 357 -15.90 -19.25 -2.95
N THR A 358 -14.81 -19.03 -3.67
CA THR A 358 -13.49 -18.82 -3.09
C THR A 358 -13.15 -17.34 -3.12
N LEU A 359 -12.98 -16.74 -1.94
CA LEU A 359 -12.54 -15.37 -1.76
C LEU A 359 -11.15 -15.35 -1.15
N ASN A 360 -10.28 -14.46 -1.62
CA ASN A 360 -8.97 -14.26 -1.01
C ASN A 360 -9.01 -13.00 -0.15
N VAL A 361 -8.52 -13.11 1.10
CA VAL A 361 -8.41 -11.97 2.02
C VAL A 361 -6.95 -11.69 2.30
N GLY A 362 -6.53 -10.44 2.08
CA GLY A 362 -5.14 -10.04 2.16
C GLY A 362 -4.95 -8.68 2.82
N HIS A 363 -3.68 -8.29 2.92
CA HIS A 363 -3.33 -6.92 3.26
C HIS A 363 -3.57 -6.01 2.07
N THR A 364 -4.15 -4.83 2.26
CA THR A 364 -3.94 -3.78 1.25
C THR A 364 -2.44 -3.56 1.11
N LEU A 365 -2.01 -3.53 -0.13
CA LEU A 365 -0.65 -3.14 -0.51
C LEU A 365 -0.64 -1.67 -0.97
N GLY A 366 -1.80 -0.99 -0.98
CA GLY A 366 -1.93 0.44 -1.16
C GLY A 366 -1.32 1.24 0.01
N GLY A 367 -1.15 2.54 -0.22
CA GLY A 367 -0.72 3.49 0.79
C GLY A 367 0.53 4.29 0.43
N LYS A 368 0.71 5.38 1.19
CA LYS A 368 1.68 6.45 0.95
C LYS A 368 3.12 5.96 1.02
N VAL A 369 3.94 6.32 0.04
CA VAL A 369 5.37 6.00 -0.01
C VAL A 369 6.20 7.27 0.13
N ILE A 370 7.14 7.28 1.08
CA ILE A 370 8.13 8.34 1.25
C ILE A 370 9.51 7.75 1.12
N PHE A 371 10.27 8.25 0.17
CA PHE A 371 11.61 7.77 -0.07
C PHE A 371 12.64 8.54 0.74
N THR A 372 13.88 8.11 0.68
CA THR A 372 15.05 8.81 1.22
C THR A 372 16.24 8.42 0.34
N GLN A 373 17.41 9.00 0.57
CA GLN A 373 18.60 8.63 -0.20
C GLN A 373 19.03 7.16 0.00
N TYR A 374 18.63 6.51 1.10
CA TYR A 374 19.11 5.17 1.47
C TYR A 374 18.03 4.10 1.52
N GLY A 375 16.77 4.47 1.31
CA GLY A 375 15.64 3.59 1.53
C GLY A 375 14.31 4.30 1.33
N LEU A 376 13.22 3.69 1.74
CA LEU A 376 11.89 4.29 1.77
C LEU A 376 11.11 3.82 3.00
N GLY A 377 10.07 4.57 3.36
CA GLY A 377 9.00 4.16 4.22
C GLY A 377 7.71 4.07 3.41
N LYS A 378 6.88 3.09 3.73
CA LYS A 378 5.54 2.94 3.15
C LYS A 378 4.52 2.83 4.29
N LEU A 379 3.58 3.75 4.34
CA LEU A 379 2.45 3.67 5.26
C LEU A 379 1.29 2.99 4.54
N PHE A 380 1.09 1.71 4.83
CA PHE A 380 0.00 0.92 4.27
C PHE A 380 -1.35 1.30 4.86
N ASP A 381 -2.42 1.07 4.11
CA ASP A 381 -3.77 1.24 4.65
C ASP A 381 -3.96 0.31 5.86
N GLY A 382 -4.60 0.85 6.90
CA GLY A 382 -4.61 0.24 8.23
C GLY A 382 -3.47 0.68 9.15
N ASN A 383 -2.76 1.77 8.82
CA ASN A 383 -1.74 2.42 9.66
C ASN A 383 -0.53 1.53 9.99
N VAL A 384 -0.20 0.60 9.09
CA VAL A 384 0.99 -0.26 9.22
C VAL A 384 2.14 0.40 8.47
N LEU A 385 3.27 0.63 9.15
CA LEU A 385 4.45 1.17 8.52
C LEU A 385 5.40 0.04 8.08
N GLY A 386 5.71 0.02 6.79
CA GLY A 386 6.83 -0.73 6.24
C GLY A 386 8.02 0.15 5.91
N VAL A 387 9.19 -0.44 5.93
CA VAL A 387 10.47 0.20 5.61
C VAL A 387 11.26 -0.65 4.63
N TYR A 388 11.98 0.03 3.75
CA TYR A 388 13.02 -0.53 2.93
C TYR A 388 14.30 0.26 3.12
N SER A 389 15.45 -0.42 3.18
CA SER A 389 16.75 0.26 3.15
C SER A 389 17.80 -0.57 2.42
N THR A 390 18.65 0.11 1.66
CA THR A 390 19.89 -0.45 1.10
C THR A 390 20.90 -0.83 2.18
N ALA A 391 20.71 -0.36 3.42
CA ALA A 391 21.48 -0.74 4.60
C ALA A 391 20.64 -1.67 5.50
N PRO A 392 20.85 -3.00 5.46
CA PRO A 392 20.05 -3.95 6.25
C PRO A 392 20.00 -3.64 7.76
N GLY A 393 21.06 -3.06 8.32
CA GLY A 393 21.09 -2.64 9.72
C GLY A 393 20.02 -1.60 10.09
N ALA A 394 19.57 -0.77 9.15
CA ALA A 394 18.48 0.18 9.38
C ALA A 394 17.11 -0.52 9.49
N VAL A 395 16.90 -1.57 8.69
CA VAL A 395 15.69 -2.41 8.76
C VAL A 395 15.66 -3.17 10.08
N SER A 396 16.78 -3.75 10.50
CA SER A 396 16.93 -4.35 11.82
C SER A 396 16.64 -3.35 12.94
N PHE A 397 17.15 -2.12 12.84
CA PHE A 397 16.90 -1.07 13.82
C PHE A 397 15.41 -0.71 13.93
N TYR A 398 14.71 -0.56 12.80
CA TYR A 398 13.26 -0.35 12.81
C TYR A 398 12.52 -1.48 13.53
N LYS A 399 12.79 -2.73 13.15
CA LYS A 399 12.18 -3.94 13.70
C LYS A 399 12.48 -4.14 15.19
N GLU A 400 13.68 -3.83 15.63
CA GLU A 400 14.14 -4.13 17.01
C GLU A 400 13.90 -2.96 17.97
N THR A 401 13.73 -1.73 17.47
CA THR A 401 13.65 -0.52 18.30
C THR A 401 12.37 0.28 18.05
N ILE A 402 12.11 0.69 16.80
CA ILE A 402 11.04 1.66 16.49
C ILE A 402 9.65 1.02 16.56
N GLU A 403 9.44 -0.09 15.88
CA GLU A 403 8.16 -0.81 15.90
C GLU A 403 7.79 -1.30 17.32
N PRO A 404 8.72 -1.90 18.11
CA PRO A 404 8.45 -2.25 19.51
C PRO A 404 8.10 -1.04 20.38
N TYR A 405 8.74 0.12 20.17
CA TYR A 405 8.40 1.36 20.88
C TYR A 405 6.95 1.76 20.61
N ILE A 406 6.55 1.85 19.34
CA ILE A 406 5.19 2.22 18.91
C ILE A 406 4.16 1.23 19.49
N THR A 407 4.41 -0.06 19.32
CA THR A 407 3.52 -1.15 19.74
C THR A 407 3.36 -1.21 21.25
N SER A 408 4.45 -1.12 22.02
CA SER A 408 4.41 -1.18 23.50
C SER A 408 3.67 0.00 24.13
N LYS A 409 3.52 1.11 23.40
CA LYS A 409 2.77 2.30 23.80
C LYS A 409 1.33 2.31 23.30
N GLY A 410 0.93 1.32 22.50
CA GLY A 410 -0.40 1.30 21.87
C GLY A 410 -0.61 2.44 20.89
N LEU A 411 0.46 2.94 20.26
CA LEU A 411 0.41 4.01 19.27
C LEU A 411 0.27 3.44 17.86
N THR A 412 -0.24 4.24 16.92
CA THR A 412 -0.22 3.94 15.48
C THR A 412 0.44 5.09 14.71
N VAL A 413 0.96 4.81 13.51
CA VAL A 413 1.49 5.84 12.60
C VAL A 413 0.32 6.41 11.80
N ARG A 414 0.12 7.73 11.86
CA ARG A 414 -0.93 8.45 11.12
C ARG A 414 -0.46 9.03 9.80
N ASP A 415 0.79 9.46 9.75
CA ASP A 415 1.40 10.00 8.54
C ASP A 415 2.92 9.82 8.59
N ILE A 416 3.53 9.86 7.42
CA ILE A 416 4.97 9.76 7.22
C ILE A 416 5.48 10.94 6.39
N TYR A 417 6.66 11.42 6.78
CA TYR A 417 7.32 12.53 6.13
C TYR A 417 8.81 12.27 5.98
N PRO A 418 9.43 12.94 5.02
CA PRO A 418 10.87 13.01 4.96
C PRO A 418 11.43 13.94 6.04
N ALA A 419 12.24 13.42 6.95
CA ALA A 419 12.86 14.25 7.99
C ALA A 419 14.15 14.91 7.46
N ASN A 420 14.98 14.13 6.79
CA ASN A 420 16.21 14.55 6.11
C ASN A 420 16.61 13.48 5.08
N ASN A 421 17.76 13.65 4.44
CA ASN A 421 18.23 12.72 3.39
C ASN A 421 18.29 11.25 3.84
N TRP A 422 18.41 11.00 5.16
CA TRP A 422 18.71 9.70 5.73
C TRP A 422 17.69 9.24 6.78
N ALA A 423 16.60 9.99 6.99
CA ALA A 423 15.67 9.73 8.08
C ALA A 423 14.22 9.97 7.69
N LEU A 424 13.34 9.19 8.29
CA LEU A 424 11.89 9.33 8.21
C LEU A 424 11.35 9.97 9.50
N ALA A 425 10.35 10.82 9.33
CA ALA A 425 9.52 11.38 10.38
C ALA A 425 8.16 10.67 10.36
N LEU A 426 7.70 10.24 11.53
CA LEU A 426 6.42 9.57 11.75
C LEU A 426 5.55 10.47 12.64
N HIS A 427 4.36 10.79 12.18
CA HIS A 427 3.34 11.43 13.00
C HIS A 427 2.53 10.33 13.70
N LEU A 428 2.57 10.28 15.01
CA LEU A 428 1.93 9.22 15.80
C LEU A 428 0.52 9.59 16.27
N SER A 429 -0.26 8.58 16.68
CA SER A 429 -1.65 8.74 17.10
C SER A 429 -1.88 9.60 18.34
N ASP A 430 -0.85 9.85 19.13
CA ASP A 430 -0.87 10.77 20.28
C ASP A 430 -0.45 12.21 19.91
N ASN A 431 -0.35 12.51 18.62
CA ASN A 431 0.16 13.76 18.05
C ASN A 431 1.65 14.04 18.36
N SER A 432 2.43 13.03 18.74
CA SER A 432 3.88 13.16 18.81
C SER A 432 4.55 12.93 17.45
N LEU A 433 5.75 13.48 17.28
CA LEU A 433 6.62 13.25 16.13
C LEU A 433 7.74 12.30 16.52
N LEU A 434 7.92 11.19 15.81
CA LEU A 434 9.05 10.29 15.95
C LEU A 434 9.91 10.37 14.70
N ILE A 435 11.19 10.73 14.84
CA ILE A 435 12.14 10.74 13.73
C ILE A 435 13.10 9.58 13.92
N PHE A 436 13.38 8.80 12.86
CA PHE A 436 14.37 7.73 12.90
C PHE A 436 15.15 7.59 11.59
N SER A 437 16.37 7.06 11.70
CA SER A 437 17.31 6.91 10.61
C SER A 437 17.07 5.64 9.76
N LEU A 438 17.16 5.80 8.45
CA LEU A 438 17.19 4.72 7.45
C LEU A 438 18.61 4.36 6.98
N ILE A 439 19.64 4.89 7.64
CA ILE A 439 21.04 4.47 7.44
C ILE A 439 21.54 3.56 8.56
N GLY A 440 22.54 2.74 8.22
CA GLY A 440 23.07 1.70 9.10
C GLY A 440 23.45 2.21 10.49
N THR A 441 23.09 1.44 11.52
CA THR A 441 23.28 1.80 12.92
C THR A 441 24.61 1.25 13.47
N ASN A 442 25.33 2.07 14.23
CA ASN A 442 26.37 1.61 15.13
C ASN A 442 25.75 1.36 16.51
N SER A 443 25.96 0.18 17.09
CA SER A 443 25.43 -0.21 18.41
C SER A 443 25.85 0.74 19.55
N GLU A 444 26.98 1.45 19.39
CA GLU A 444 27.46 2.43 20.37
C GLU A 444 26.62 3.73 20.44
N TYR A 445 25.78 4.03 19.44
CA TYR A 445 25.08 5.32 19.31
C TYR A 445 23.61 5.17 18.92
N THR A 446 22.95 4.08 19.35
CA THR A 446 21.54 3.79 19.02
C THR A 446 20.58 4.92 19.39
N ASP A 447 20.86 5.63 20.48
CA ASP A 447 20.14 6.82 20.96
C ASP A 447 20.23 8.04 20.04
N ARG A 448 21.18 8.05 19.10
CA ARG A 448 21.37 9.15 18.12
C ARG A 448 20.64 8.91 16.81
N TYR A 449 20.15 7.70 16.55
CA TYR A 449 19.49 7.36 15.28
C TYR A 449 17.98 7.56 15.31
N TRP A 450 17.41 7.92 16.45
CA TRP A 450 15.99 8.22 16.56
C TRP A 450 15.69 9.14 17.74
N LYS A 451 14.55 9.81 17.69
CA LYS A 451 14.08 10.69 18.77
C LYS A 451 12.58 10.90 18.68
N VAL A 452 11.95 11.10 19.83
CA VAL A 452 10.52 11.43 19.95
C VAL A 452 10.36 12.86 20.46
N PHE A 453 9.45 13.60 19.84
CA PHE A 453 9.05 14.96 20.16
C PHE A 453 7.56 14.95 20.55
N PRO A 454 7.23 14.78 21.86
CA PRO A 454 5.85 14.63 22.33
C PRO A 454 4.94 15.83 22.05
N ASP A 455 5.52 17.03 21.98
CA ASP A 455 4.83 18.31 21.84
C ASP A 455 5.41 19.10 20.66
N PHE A 456 5.60 18.47 19.49
CA PHE A 456 6.03 19.25 18.33
C PHE A 456 4.89 20.12 17.79
N LYS A 457 5.24 21.29 17.25
CA LYS A 457 4.31 22.24 16.61
C LYS A 457 4.49 22.27 15.10
N SER A 458 5.74 22.28 14.67
CA SER A 458 6.14 22.19 13.28
C SER A 458 7.57 21.65 13.21
N PHE A 459 7.97 21.14 12.05
CA PHE A 459 9.33 20.73 11.81
C PHE A 459 9.69 20.95 10.35
N THR A 460 10.98 20.92 10.05
CA THR A 460 11.44 21.00 8.68
C THR A 460 11.31 19.65 7.99
N THR A 461 10.56 19.59 6.91
CA THR A 461 10.63 18.47 5.96
C THR A 461 11.75 18.73 4.96
N ALA A 462 12.62 17.75 4.74
CA ALA A 462 13.51 17.80 3.58
C ALA A 462 12.71 17.33 2.36
N PRO A 463 12.79 18.00 1.20
CA PRO A 463 12.13 17.47 0.02
C PRO A 463 12.82 16.15 -0.35
N VAL A 464 12.12 15.06 -0.07
CA VAL A 464 12.49 13.73 -0.52
C VAL A 464 12.08 13.66 -1.97
N TYR A 465 13.07 13.39 -2.82
CA TYR A 465 12.97 13.58 -4.26
C TYR A 465 12.91 15.00 -4.78
N ASN A 466 13.66 15.88 -4.12
CA ASN A 466 14.40 16.83 -4.93
C ASN A 466 15.83 16.32 -5.14
N SER A 467 16.09 15.98 -6.39
CA SER A 467 17.25 16.48 -7.13
C SER A 467 17.82 17.78 -6.54
N LYS A 468 19.00 18.21 -6.96
CA LYS A 468 19.44 19.57 -6.68
C LYS A 468 18.54 20.69 -7.31
N ARG A 469 17.21 20.54 -7.44
CA ARG A 469 16.28 21.52 -8.02
C ARG A 469 15.95 22.73 -7.14
N SER A 470 16.39 22.80 -5.89
CA SER A 470 16.29 24.05 -5.11
C SER A 470 17.63 24.69 -4.77
N GLY A 471 18.73 24.06 -5.18
CA GLY A 471 20.04 24.57 -4.81
C GLY A 471 20.33 24.67 -3.31
N LEU A 472 19.49 24.08 -2.46
CA LEU A 472 19.72 24.02 -1.03
C LEU A 472 20.49 22.74 -0.72
N PRO A 473 21.69 22.85 -0.13
CA PRO A 473 22.57 21.70 0.03
C PRO A 473 22.03 20.73 1.09
N ALA A 474 22.45 19.47 0.97
CA ALA A 474 22.10 18.33 1.82
C ALA A 474 21.68 18.75 3.23
N THR A 475 20.38 18.74 3.53
CA THR A 475 19.90 18.96 4.90
C THR A 475 20.21 17.70 5.67
N THR A 476 21.21 17.76 6.55
CA THR A 476 21.61 16.65 7.42
C THR A 476 20.97 16.74 8.81
N THR A 477 20.34 17.88 9.09
CA THR A 477 19.75 18.23 10.38
C THR A 477 18.33 18.70 10.18
N THR A 478 17.41 18.08 10.90
CA THR A 478 16.00 18.47 11.01
C THR A 478 15.86 19.43 12.18
N VAL A 479 15.14 20.53 12.00
CA VAL A 479 14.79 21.47 13.08
C VAL A 479 13.33 21.28 13.43
N VAL A 480 13.04 21.13 14.72
CA VAL A 480 11.70 20.94 15.28
C VAL A 480 11.37 22.15 16.15
N VAL A 481 10.19 22.74 15.95
CA VAL A 481 9.60 23.72 16.86
C VAL A 481 8.78 22.96 17.90
N ARG A 482 9.12 23.13 19.18
CA ARG A 482 8.41 22.52 20.32
C ARG A 482 7.12 23.28 20.66
N GLY A 483 6.31 22.72 21.53
CA GLY A 483 4.98 23.25 21.87
C GLY A 483 5.06 24.55 22.64
N ASP A 484 6.18 24.78 23.33
CA ASP A 484 6.54 26.04 23.98
C ASP A 484 7.21 27.06 23.03
N GLY A 485 7.35 26.71 21.74
CA GLY A 485 7.98 27.56 20.73
C GLY A 485 9.51 27.50 20.70
N THR A 486 10.16 26.69 21.53
CA THR A 486 11.62 26.50 21.47
C THR A 486 12.04 25.68 20.25
N LEU A 487 13.29 25.84 19.81
CA LEU A 487 13.85 25.07 18.70
C LEU A 487 14.66 23.87 19.21
N GLU A 488 14.52 22.74 18.54
CA GLU A 488 15.28 21.54 18.83
C GLU A 488 15.82 20.88 17.56
N GLY A 489 17.11 20.57 17.53
CA GLY A 489 17.77 19.92 16.40
C GLY A 489 17.76 18.39 16.50
N PHE A 490 17.72 17.73 15.34
CA PHE A 490 17.98 16.31 15.19
C PHE A 490 18.83 16.04 13.95
N SER A 491 19.95 15.33 14.10
CA SER A 491 20.75 14.89 12.96
C SER A 491 21.00 13.40 13.02
N SER A 492 20.89 12.72 11.88
CA SER A 492 21.28 11.31 11.76
C SER A 492 22.77 11.19 11.41
N PRO A 493 23.64 10.61 12.25
CA PRO A 493 25.06 10.46 11.94
C PRO A 493 25.33 9.26 11.03
N ASN A 494 26.24 9.39 10.06
CA ASN A 494 26.66 8.27 9.18
C ASN A 494 27.94 7.57 9.68
N THR A 495 28.80 8.29 10.42
CA THR A 495 30.05 7.79 11.00
C THR A 495 30.32 8.37 12.38
N ARG A 496 31.29 7.81 13.11
CA ARG A 496 31.77 8.35 14.39
C ARG A 496 32.27 9.79 14.27
N HIS A 497 32.99 10.13 13.20
CA HIS A 497 33.52 11.48 12.99
C HIS A 497 32.42 12.51 12.67
N THR A 498 31.39 12.10 11.95
CA THR A 498 30.23 12.98 11.67
C THR A 498 29.35 13.19 12.91
N SER A 499 29.30 12.23 13.83
CA SER A 499 28.46 12.32 15.05
C SER A 499 28.82 13.55 15.91
N GLU A 500 30.11 13.80 16.11
CA GLU A 500 30.58 14.94 16.90
C GLU A 500 30.28 16.30 16.26
N PHE A 501 30.37 16.38 14.93
CA PHE A 501 30.05 17.60 14.19
C PHE A 501 28.55 17.91 14.28
N TYR A 502 27.70 16.92 14.02
CA TYR A 502 26.25 17.10 14.09
C TYR A 502 25.74 17.38 15.50
N ARG A 503 26.36 16.80 16.51
CA ARG A 503 26.06 17.12 17.91
C ARG A 503 26.23 18.61 18.19
N LYS A 504 27.29 19.24 17.68
CA LYS A 504 27.51 20.69 17.88
C LYS A 504 26.45 21.53 17.19
N ILE A 505 25.98 21.10 16.03
CA ILE A 505 24.88 21.78 15.33
C ILE A 505 23.58 21.67 16.15
N GLU A 506 23.25 20.48 16.64
CA GLU A 506 22.08 20.27 17.51
C GLU A 506 22.17 21.09 18.79
N GLU A 507 23.31 21.08 19.48
CA GLU A 507 23.55 21.88 20.69
C GLU A 507 23.40 23.38 20.40
N ALA A 508 23.86 23.86 19.24
CA ALA A 508 23.72 25.24 18.83
C ALA A 508 22.26 25.62 18.48
N ILE A 509 21.50 24.72 17.85
CA ILE A 509 20.06 24.93 17.59
C ILE A 509 19.32 25.03 18.92
N ASN A 510 19.56 24.10 19.84
CA ASN A 510 18.90 24.04 21.14
C ASN A 510 19.23 25.25 22.04
N ALA A 511 20.36 25.91 21.79
CA ALA A 511 20.76 27.12 22.51
C ALA A 511 20.09 28.41 22.00
N ILE A 512 19.38 28.35 20.87
CA ILE A 512 18.67 29.52 20.32
C ILE A 512 17.48 29.84 21.22
N SER A 513 17.50 31.05 21.77
CA SER A 513 16.37 31.58 22.54
C SER A 513 15.30 32.21 21.64
N GLY A 514 14.04 32.03 22.01
CA GLY A 514 12.89 32.63 21.33
C GLY A 514 11.65 31.73 21.38
N GLU A 515 10.50 32.30 21.03
CA GLU A 515 9.25 31.59 20.82
C GLU A 515 8.92 31.65 19.32
N TYR A 516 8.94 30.48 18.68
CA TYR A 516 8.77 30.31 17.24
C TYR A 516 7.46 29.55 16.93
N SER A 517 6.88 29.82 15.77
CA SER A 517 5.66 29.18 15.28
C SER A 517 5.96 28.14 14.19
N SER A 518 6.91 28.44 13.31
CA SER A 518 7.27 27.62 12.15
C SER A 518 8.76 27.73 11.81
N VAL A 519 9.26 26.73 11.07
CA VAL A 519 10.65 26.65 10.64
C VAL A 519 10.76 26.08 9.23
N ILE A 520 11.72 26.59 8.44
CA ILE A 520 11.97 26.18 7.05
C ILE A 520 13.47 26.06 6.82
N MET A 521 13.94 24.97 6.21
CA MET A 521 15.36 24.84 5.82
C MET A 521 15.65 25.69 4.58
N ILE A 522 16.77 26.39 4.60
CA ILE A 522 17.25 27.25 3.51
C ILE A 522 18.70 26.96 3.13
N GLY A 523 19.24 25.81 3.58
CA GLY A 523 20.56 25.32 3.22
C GLY A 523 21.02 24.18 4.13
N SER A 524 22.28 23.75 4.00
CA SER A 524 22.78 22.50 4.62
C SER A 524 22.73 22.49 6.14
N TYR A 525 22.73 23.67 6.75
CA TYR A 525 22.60 23.87 8.19
C TYR A 525 21.83 25.13 8.51
N ASN A 526 21.34 25.83 7.47
CA ASN A 526 20.77 27.16 7.57
C ASN A 526 19.26 27.02 7.54
N PHE A 527 18.58 27.77 8.39
CA PHE A 527 17.12 27.71 8.48
C PHE A 527 16.55 29.07 8.84
N VAL A 528 15.27 29.21 8.56
CA VAL A 528 14.46 30.39 8.86
C VAL A 528 13.46 29.98 9.90
N ALA A 529 13.35 30.75 10.99
CA ALA A 529 12.30 30.56 11.97
C ALA A 529 11.41 31.80 12.05
N GLN A 530 10.10 31.57 12.02
CA GLN A 530 9.08 32.60 12.14
C GLN A 530 8.55 32.62 13.57
N LYS A 531 8.26 33.82 14.08
CA LYS A 531 7.58 34.03 15.37
C LYS A 531 6.08 34.28 15.17
N GLU A 532 5.32 34.20 16.25
CA GLU A 532 3.88 34.49 16.28
C GLU A 532 3.51 35.90 15.79
N ASP A 533 4.40 36.88 15.93
CA ASP A 533 4.19 38.24 15.43
C ASP A 533 4.55 38.43 13.95
N ASN A 534 4.78 37.33 13.23
CA ASN A 534 5.28 37.25 11.85
C ASN A 534 6.68 37.85 11.64
N SER A 535 7.41 38.17 12.71
CA SER A 535 8.84 38.47 12.57
C SER A 535 9.60 37.20 12.19
N VAL A 536 10.62 37.37 11.35
CA VAL A 536 11.40 36.26 10.83
C VAL A 536 12.86 36.45 11.17
N ILE A 537 13.47 35.37 11.66
CA ILE A 537 14.90 35.30 11.96
C ILE A 537 15.53 34.24 11.08
N VAL A 538 16.60 34.63 10.39
CA VAL A 538 17.41 33.72 9.59
C VAL A 538 18.62 33.29 10.40
N PHE A 539 18.84 31.98 10.49
CA PHE A 539 19.93 31.35 11.20
C PHE A 539 20.94 30.77 10.21
N VAL A 540 22.17 31.26 10.28
CA VAL A 540 23.26 30.86 9.39
C VAL A 540 24.38 30.22 10.20
N TRP A 541 24.75 28.99 9.85
CA TRP A 541 25.79 28.26 10.56
C TRP A 541 27.17 28.80 10.23
N ASN A 542 27.88 29.31 11.24
CA ASN A 542 29.28 29.70 11.10
C ASN A 542 30.18 28.52 11.48
N GLY A 543 30.66 27.76 10.48
CA GLY A 543 31.50 26.58 10.72
C GLY A 543 32.84 26.87 11.44
N SER A 544 33.36 28.10 11.35
CA SER A 544 34.61 28.49 12.02
C SER A 544 34.40 28.77 13.52
N LYS A 545 33.28 29.40 13.87
CA LYS A 545 32.92 29.73 15.25
C LYS A 545 32.10 28.64 15.95
N GLN A 546 31.53 27.72 15.18
CA GLN A 546 30.62 26.66 15.64
C GLN A 546 29.37 27.21 16.34
N GLU A 547 28.80 28.28 15.79
CA GLU A 547 27.61 28.96 16.31
C GLU A 547 26.72 29.45 15.16
N TYR A 548 25.47 29.80 15.49
CA TYR A 548 24.53 30.41 14.55
C TYR A 548 24.60 31.93 14.58
N GLU A 549 24.83 32.54 13.42
CA GLU A 549 24.65 33.97 13.22
C GLU A 549 23.17 34.25 12.91
N GLN A 550 22.62 35.30 13.52
CA GLN A 550 21.20 35.63 13.47
C GLN A 550 20.97 36.93 12.72
N TYR A 551 20.10 36.87 11.72
CA TYR A 551 19.73 38.01 10.89
C TYR A 551 18.24 38.25 11.02
N SER A 552 17.86 39.34 11.68
CA SER A 552 16.46 39.75 11.79
C SER A 552 16.05 40.47 10.52
N VAL A 553 15.06 39.91 9.81
CA VAL A 553 14.48 40.55 8.64
C VAL A 553 13.11 41.07 9.02
N LYS A 554 12.90 42.37 8.82
CA LYS A 554 11.57 42.97 8.92
C LYS A 554 11.09 43.27 7.50
N PRO A 555 10.16 42.47 6.95
CA PRO A 555 9.55 42.80 5.67
C PRO A 555 8.95 44.22 5.69
N SER A 556 8.89 44.85 4.52
CA SER A 556 8.09 46.05 4.31
C SER A 556 6.65 45.83 4.78
N SER A 557 6.00 46.88 5.30
CA SER A 557 4.68 46.78 5.94
C SER A 557 3.66 46.07 5.05
N GLY A 558 3.21 44.87 5.44
CA GLY A 558 2.23 44.06 4.70
C GLY A 558 2.83 42.98 3.79
N ALA A 559 4.16 42.94 3.62
CA ALA A 559 4.84 41.87 2.89
C ALA A 559 5.20 40.70 3.82
N ILE A 560 5.12 39.47 3.32
CA ILE A 560 5.60 38.25 4.01
C ILE A 560 6.80 37.75 3.22
N LEU A 561 7.75 37.06 3.87
CA LEU A 561 8.83 36.40 3.12
C LEU A 561 8.23 35.34 2.21
N SER A 562 8.51 35.44 0.91
CA SER A 562 8.02 34.48 -0.09
C SER A 562 9.03 33.37 -0.31
N THR A 563 10.31 33.73 -0.48
CA THR A 563 11.38 32.77 -0.78
C THR A 563 12.66 33.20 -0.07
N THR A 564 13.45 32.21 0.34
CA THR A 564 14.79 32.43 0.88
C THR A 564 15.73 31.49 0.14
N SER A 565 16.85 32.02 -0.33
CA SER A 565 17.77 31.24 -1.15
C SER A 565 19.21 31.52 -0.74
N GLN A 566 19.95 30.43 -0.54
CA GLN A 566 21.40 30.46 -0.46
C GLN A 566 21.96 30.48 -1.89
N ILE A 567 22.59 31.58 -2.27
CA ILE A 567 23.14 31.79 -3.61
C ILE A 567 24.50 31.12 -3.76
N ASP A 568 25.31 31.23 -2.71
CA ASP A 568 26.62 30.59 -2.58
C ASP A 568 26.92 30.35 -1.09
N ASP A 569 28.11 29.84 -0.75
CA ASP A 569 28.50 29.54 0.63
C ASP A 569 28.45 30.75 1.57
N ASN A 570 28.48 31.97 1.04
CA ASN A 570 28.63 33.21 1.80
C ASN A 570 27.53 34.26 1.50
N THR A 571 26.58 33.96 0.60
CA THR A 571 25.53 34.89 0.16
C THR A 571 24.15 34.29 0.35
N ILE A 572 23.37 34.90 1.23
CA ILE A 572 21.97 34.54 1.47
C ILE A 572 21.09 35.74 1.14
N VAL A 573 20.04 35.48 0.36
CA VAL A 573 19.09 36.48 -0.08
C VAL A 573 17.69 36.01 0.26
N VAL A 574 16.88 36.93 0.76
CA VAL A 574 15.45 36.73 0.94
C VAL A 574 14.69 37.61 -0.03
N GLN A 575 13.60 37.07 -0.55
CA GLN A 575 12.62 37.81 -1.34
C GLN A 575 11.31 37.86 -0.56
N ASN A 576 10.66 39.02 -0.56
CA ASN A 576 9.32 39.16 0.00
C ASN A 576 8.23 38.95 -1.07
N SER A 577 6.98 38.86 -0.64
CA SER A 577 5.80 38.73 -1.50
C SER A 577 5.59 39.88 -2.49
N MET A 578 6.38 40.96 -2.41
CA MET A 578 6.38 42.08 -3.34
C MET A 578 7.54 42.03 -4.34
N GLY A 579 8.39 40.98 -4.28
CA GLY A 579 9.56 40.81 -5.15
C GLY A 579 10.79 41.61 -4.72
N GLU A 580 10.80 42.22 -3.53
CA GLU A 580 11.96 42.96 -3.03
C GLU A 580 13.01 41.99 -2.48
N LEU A 581 14.24 42.13 -2.96
CA LEU A 581 15.39 41.35 -2.49
C LEU A 581 16.08 42.04 -1.32
N ILE A 582 16.36 41.28 -0.27
CA ILE A 582 17.14 41.70 0.89
C ILE A 582 18.31 40.73 1.03
N LYS A 583 19.52 41.26 0.90
CA LYS A 583 20.75 40.50 1.17
C LYS A 583 21.01 40.47 2.67
N LEU A 584 21.22 39.27 3.20
CA LEU A 584 21.39 39.07 4.65
C LEU A 584 22.85 39.03 5.08
N THR A 585 23.76 38.71 4.17
CA THR A 585 25.19 38.65 4.45
C THR A 585 25.90 39.89 3.93
N ASP A 586 26.92 40.35 4.66
CA ASP A 586 27.73 41.51 4.27
C ASP A 586 28.70 41.19 3.12
N THR A 587 28.82 39.91 2.71
CA THR A 587 29.72 39.45 1.66
C THR A 587 29.34 40.07 0.31
N PRO A 588 30.20 40.85 -0.37
CA PRO A 588 29.90 41.38 -1.70
C PRO A 588 29.54 40.27 -2.68
N ASN A 589 28.45 40.46 -3.42
CA ASN A 589 28.01 39.53 -4.47
C ASN A 589 27.44 40.39 -5.60
N GLU A 590 28.24 40.57 -6.64
CA GLU A 590 27.95 41.54 -7.71
C GLU A 590 26.60 41.29 -8.40
N VAL A 591 26.17 40.03 -8.54
CA VAL A 591 24.86 39.70 -9.13
C VAL A 591 23.75 40.15 -8.21
N ILE A 592 23.78 39.72 -6.95
CA ILE A 592 22.75 40.08 -5.98
C ILE A 592 22.70 41.59 -5.75
N ASP A 593 23.86 42.23 -5.65
CA ASP A 593 23.97 43.67 -5.48
C ASP A 593 23.40 44.40 -6.72
N TYR A 594 23.61 43.87 -7.93
CA TYR A 594 22.97 44.35 -9.16
C TYR A 594 21.45 44.17 -9.14
N LEU A 595 20.95 42.98 -8.80
CA LEU A 595 19.51 42.69 -8.76
C LEU A 595 18.79 43.59 -7.75
N ILE A 596 19.38 43.78 -6.56
CA ILE A 596 18.87 44.69 -5.52
C ILE A 596 18.87 46.13 -6.01
N THR A 597 19.98 46.60 -6.59
CA THR A 597 20.11 47.99 -7.08
C THR A 597 19.09 48.31 -8.16
N ASN A 598 18.81 47.34 -9.05
CA ASN A 598 17.88 47.52 -10.17
C ASN A 598 16.44 47.07 -9.87
N ARG A 599 16.16 46.59 -8.65
CA ARG A 599 14.84 46.06 -8.23
C ARG A 599 14.33 44.95 -9.15
N ILE A 600 15.22 44.05 -9.52
CA ILE A 600 14.90 42.86 -10.32
C ILE A 600 14.62 41.72 -9.35
N SER A 601 13.47 41.06 -9.51
CA SER A 601 13.09 39.95 -8.64
C SER A 601 13.64 38.64 -9.18
N ILE A 602 13.89 37.72 -8.27
CA ILE A 602 14.31 36.37 -8.58
C ILE A 602 13.06 35.52 -8.77
N LYS A 603 13.01 34.85 -9.91
CA LYS A 603 11.91 33.96 -10.29
C LYS A 603 12.22 32.52 -9.92
N LYS A 604 13.45 32.05 -10.20
CA LYS A 604 13.91 30.69 -9.89
C LYS A 604 15.41 30.66 -9.62
N ILE A 605 15.84 29.84 -8.68
CA ILE A 605 17.26 29.57 -8.41
C ILE A 605 17.48 28.07 -8.45
N LEU A 606 18.51 27.68 -9.19
CA LEU A 606 19.03 26.33 -9.21
C LEU A 606 20.48 26.39 -8.75
N THR A 607 20.89 25.53 -7.83
CA THR A 607 22.30 25.47 -7.39
C THR A 607 22.82 24.04 -7.45
N SER A 608 24.04 23.91 -7.93
CA SER A 608 24.86 22.71 -7.92
C SER A 608 26.10 22.93 -7.04
N HIS A 609 27.00 21.94 -7.01
CA HIS A 609 28.24 22.07 -6.25
C HIS A 609 29.18 23.12 -6.86
N HIS A 610 29.14 23.30 -8.19
CA HIS A 610 30.03 24.21 -8.91
C HIS A 610 29.29 25.44 -9.46
N THR A 611 27.97 25.38 -9.62
CA THR A 611 27.19 26.37 -10.39
C THR A 611 25.95 26.84 -9.66
N THR A 612 25.67 28.14 -9.64
CA THR A 612 24.35 28.67 -9.27
C THR A 612 23.75 29.39 -10.45
N ALA A 613 22.57 28.98 -10.89
CA ALA A 613 21.79 29.62 -11.94
C ALA A 613 20.63 30.42 -11.33
N ILE A 614 20.52 31.70 -11.68
CA ILE A 614 19.48 32.63 -11.23
C ILE A 614 18.67 33.06 -12.44
N LEU A 615 17.40 32.68 -12.46
CA LEU A 615 16.39 33.13 -13.42
C LEU A 615 15.60 34.30 -12.81
N THR A 616 15.49 35.40 -13.55
CA THR A 616 14.83 36.63 -13.09
C THR A 616 13.45 36.85 -13.72
N ASP A 617 12.64 37.72 -13.12
CA ASP A 617 11.28 38.02 -13.57
C ASP A 617 11.18 39.06 -14.71
N LYS A 618 12.24 39.85 -14.99
CA LYS A 618 12.23 40.98 -15.93
C LYS A 618 13.56 41.20 -16.69
N SER A 619 13.45 41.81 -17.88
CA SER A 619 14.54 42.42 -18.65
C SER A 619 14.50 43.96 -18.54
N ASP A 620 15.66 44.60 -18.32
CA ASP A 620 15.83 46.06 -18.21
C ASP A 620 15.55 46.86 -19.49
N LEU A 621 15.28 46.22 -20.65
CA LEU A 621 15.11 46.96 -21.91
C LEU A 621 13.78 46.81 -22.64
N PHE A 622 13.04 45.71 -22.49
CA PHE A 622 11.71 45.55 -23.11
C PHE A 622 10.85 44.57 -22.29
N SER A 623 9.53 44.79 -22.33
CA SER A 623 8.53 44.04 -21.58
C SER A 623 8.60 42.53 -21.78
N GLY A 624 8.81 41.75 -20.71
CA GLY A 624 8.23 40.41 -20.58
C GLY A 624 9.15 39.17 -20.63
N PHE A 625 10.47 39.29 -20.76
CA PHE A 625 11.36 38.13 -20.90
C PHE A 625 12.26 37.87 -19.68
N ASN A 626 12.41 36.59 -19.31
CA ASN A 626 13.29 36.12 -18.22
C ASN A 626 14.77 36.23 -18.62
N ARG A 627 15.67 36.53 -17.67
CA ARG A 627 17.14 36.48 -17.89
C ARG A 627 17.81 35.44 -17.01
N LEU A 628 18.86 34.81 -17.53
CA LEU A 628 19.67 33.84 -16.83
C LEU A 628 21.07 34.38 -16.48
N TYR A 629 21.37 34.37 -15.19
CA TYR A 629 22.71 34.60 -14.65
C TYR A 629 23.26 33.28 -14.11
N VAL A 630 24.50 32.92 -14.45
CA VAL A 630 25.15 31.73 -13.91
C VAL A 630 26.43 32.12 -13.19
N ILE A 631 26.60 31.60 -11.97
CA ILE A 631 27.68 31.88 -11.03
C ILE A 631 28.56 30.65 -10.91
N ASP A 632 29.87 30.83 -11.05
CA ASP A 632 30.91 29.87 -10.63
C ASP A 632 31.07 29.98 -9.11
N ASN A 633 30.60 28.98 -8.37
CA ASN A 633 30.59 29.01 -6.90
C ASN A 633 32.00 29.04 -6.30
N TYR A 634 33.03 28.58 -7.03
CA TYR A 634 34.41 28.60 -6.57
C TYR A 634 35.11 29.92 -6.82
N LYS A 635 34.85 30.53 -7.98
CA LYS A 635 35.51 31.79 -8.36
C LYS A 635 34.72 33.01 -7.93
N ASN A 636 33.49 32.83 -7.46
CA ASN A 636 32.50 33.88 -7.23
C ASN A 636 32.42 34.84 -8.42
N LYS A 637 32.44 34.27 -9.63
CA LYS A 637 32.34 35.01 -10.89
C LYS A 637 31.04 34.64 -11.57
N TYR A 638 30.36 35.63 -12.12
CA TYR A 638 29.12 35.42 -12.84
C TYR A 638 29.28 35.72 -14.33
N GLN A 639 28.35 35.18 -15.10
CA GLN A 639 28.17 35.50 -16.49
C GLN A 639 26.67 35.73 -16.75
N TYR A 640 26.35 36.83 -17.44
CA TYR A 640 25.07 36.93 -18.12
C TYR A 640 25.09 35.95 -19.28
N VAL A 641 24.18 34.99 -19.26
CA VAL A 641 24.19 33.86 -20.19
C VAL A 641 23.30 34.14 -21.39
N ASP A 642 22.02 34.41 -21.15
CA ASP A 642 21.05 34.68 -22.22
C ASP A 642 19.76 35.34 -21.70
N ASP A 643 18.89 35.76 -22.62
CA ASP A 643 17.49 36.15 -22.37
C ASP A 643 16.49 35.19 -23.02
N GLU A 644 15.20 35.41 -22.77
CA GLU A 644 14.09 34.61 -23.31
C GLU A 644 14.13 33.11 -22.93
N ILE A 645 14.66 32.80 -21.73
CA ILE A 645 14.76 31.43 -21.24
C ILE A 645 13.39 30.87 -20.85
N ILE A 646 13.04 29.70 -21.41
CA ILE A 646 11.80 28.96 -21.12
C ILE A 646 12.05 27.70 -20.29
N ASN A 647 13.25 27.11 -20.36
CA ASN A 647 13.62 25.94 -19.57
C ASN A 647 15.09 25.99 -19.16
N ILE A 648 15.41 25.50 -17.96
CA ILE A 648 16.78 25.38 -17.46
C ILE A 648 16.93 24.16 -16.55
N LYS A 649 18.00 23.40 -16.76
CA LYS A 649 18.39 22.25 -15.94
C LYS A 649 19.88 22.35 -15.59
N LEU A 650 20.22 21.98 -14.35
CA LEU A 650 21.61 21.94 -13.91
C LEU A 650 22.18 20.52 -13.97
N GLY A 651 23.45 20.45 -14.36
CA GLY A 651 24.33 19.33 -14.03
C GLY A 651 25.15 19.61 -12.77
N GLY A 652 26.11 18.75 -12.49
CA GLY A 652 27.07 18.90 -11.40
C GLY A 652 28.04 20.07 -11.62
N SER A 653 28.38 20.36 -12.87
CA SER A 653 29.37 21.37 -13.28
C SER A 653 28.93 22.23 -14.46
N PHE A 654 27.68 22.11 -14.90
CA PHE A 654 27.16 22.88 -16.04
C PHE A 654 25.69 23.27 -15.83
N ALA A 655 25.22 24.21 -16.65
CA ALA A 655 23.83 24.60 -16.78
C ALA A 655 23.41 24.45 -18.24
N ALA A 656 22.33 23.72 -18.51
CA ALA A 656 21.74 23.57 -19.84
C ALA A 656 20.40 24.29 -19.87
N TYR A 657 20.15 25.10 -20.89
CA TYR A 657 18.95 25.93 -21.00
C TYR A 657 18.39 25.91 -22.41
N GLN A 658 17.08 26.14 -22.50
CA GLN A 658 16.36 26.29 -23.75
C GLN A 658 15.77 27.70 -23.85
N THR A 659 15.99 28.35 -24.98
CA THR A 659 15.43 29.67 -25.29
C THR A 659 14.01 29.55 -25.85
N ALA A 660 13.28 30.66 -25.91
CA ALA A 660 11.93 30.73 -26.51
C ALA A 660 11.89 30.28 -27.98
N SER A 661 13.02 30.28 -28.69
CA SER A 661 13.11 29.72 -30.05
C SER A 661 13.20 28.20 -30.08
N GLY A 662 13.20 27.53 -28.93
CA GLY A 662 13.42 26.09 -28.77
C GLY A 662 14.89 25.65 -28.85
N LYS A 663 15.84 26.60 -28.97
CA LYS A 663 17.26 26.29 -29.11
C LYS A 663 17.86 25.90 -27.76
N LEU A 664 18.50 24.73 -27.70
CA LEU A 664 19.28 24.27 -26.56
C LEU A 664 20.69 24.85 -26.58
N ASP A 665 21.13 25.38 -25.45
CA ASP A 665 22.52 25.75 -25.22
C ASP A 665 22.93 25.54 -23.76
N GLY A 666 24.15 25.88 -23.40
CA GLY A 666 24.61 25.71 -22.03
C GLY A 666 25.92 26.40 -21.70
N LEU A 667 26.22 26.41 -20.41
CA LEU A 667 27.48 26.90 -19.84
C LEU A 667 28.08 25.83 -18.94
N SER A 668 29.35 25.51 -19.16
CA SER A 668 30.07 24.49 -18.41
C SER A 668 31.28 25.06 -17.69
N TYR A 669 31.61 24.47 -16.55
CA TYR A 669 32.79 24.79 -15.76
C TYR A 669 33.71 23.57 -15.66
N GLU A 670 35.00 23.81 -15.46
CA GLU A 670 36.02 22.77 -15.40
C GLU A 670 35.64 21.66 -14.39
N HIS A 671 35.52 20.44 -14.88
CA HIS A 671 35.20 19.26 -14.09
C HIS A 671 36.13 18.10 -14.40
N LYS A 672 36.83 17.60 -13.38
CA LYS A 672 37.86 16.58 -13.49
C LYS A 672 37.65 15.45 -12.50
N ILE A 673 37.75 14.21 -12.96
CA ILE A 673 37.58 13.01 -12.14
C ILE A 673 38.65 11.96 -12.44
N ALA A 674 39.10 11.22 -11.43
CA ALA A 674 39.97 10.06 -11.59
C ALA A 674 39.19 8.76 -11.37
N ILE A 675 39.65 7.64 -11.96
CA ILE A 675 39.06 6.31 -11.67
C ILE A 675 39.19 5.99 -10.19
N ASN A 676 40.34 6.27 -9.58
CA ASN A 676 40.64 5.99 -8.19
C ASN A 676 41.73 6.95 -7.68
N SER A 677 42.04 6.87 -6.39
CA SER A 677 43.10 7.68 -5.75
C SER A 677 44.49 7.53 -6.38
N THR A 678 44.74 6.52 -7.21
CA THR A 678 46.02 6.29 -7.90
C THR A 678 45.99 6.59 -9.41
N SER A 679 44.84 6.94 -9.97
CA SER A 679 44.65 7.22 -11.39
C SER A 679 44.77 8.72 -11.70
N PRO A 680 45.21 9.10 -12.91
CA PRO A 680 45.20 10.50 -13.32
C PRO A 680 43.78 11.05 -13.42
N LEU A 681 43.63 12.35 -13.17
CA LEU A 681 42.39 13.08 -13.40
C LEU A 681 42.11 13.19 -14.90
N THR A 682 40.89 12.86 -15.30
CA THR A 682 40.34 13.01 -16.65
C THR A 682 39.39 14.20 -16.66
N ASP A 683 39.54 15.09 -17.64
CA ASP A 683 38.62 16.20 -17.85
C ASP A 683 37.35 15.69 -18.54
N ILE A 684 36.22 15.87 -17.87
CA ILE A 684 34.90 15.43 -18.31
C ILE A 684 33.93 16.61 -18.40
N THR A 685 34.45 17.82 -18.60
CA THR A 685 33.65 19.02 -18.78
C THR A 685 32.75 18.89 -20.03
N VAL A 686 31.42 18.99 -19.85
CA VAL A 686 30.46 19.00 -20.96
C VAL A 686 30.76 20.16 -21.91
N ASN A 687 30.77 19.93 -23.22
CA ASN A 687 31.14 20.97 -24.19
C ASN A 687 30.00 21.26 -25.18
N PHE A 688 29.24 22.33 -24.92
CA PHE A 688 28.13 22.77 -25.77
C PHE A 688 28.58 23.35 -27.13
N ASP A 689 29.85 23.74 -27.27
CA ASP A 689 30.39 24.25 -28.53
C ASP A 689 30.59 23.15 -29.58
N LEU A 690 30.53 21.87 -29.17
CA LEU A 690 30.60 20.73 -30.07
C LEU A 690 29.26 20.43 -30.77
N LEU A 691 28.17 21.10 -30.39
CA LEU A 691 26.85 20.91 -31.00
C LEU A 691 26.68 21.83 -32.21
N THR A 692 26.16 21.27 -33.30
CA THR A 692 25.76 22.07 -34.47
C THR A 692 24.45 22.82 -34.21
N ASP A 693 24.19 23.89 -34.95
CA ASP A 693 22.90 24.58 -34.86
C ASP A 693 21.72 23.65 -35.15
N GLU A 694 21.87 22.66 -36.04
CA GLU A 694 20.82 21.66 -36.29
C GLU A 694 20.54 20.82 -35.04
N GLN A 695 21.58 20.34 -34.35
CA GLN A 695 21.44 19.55 -33.12
C GLN A 695 20.86 20.37 -31.97
N LYS A 696 21.24 21.65 -31.85
CA LYS A 696 20.70 22.56 -30.83
C LYS A 696 19.21 22.85 -31.04
N ASN A 697 18.70 22.74 -32.27
CA ASN A 697 17.29 22.97 -32.59
C ASN A 697 16.45 21.67 -32.63
N ASP A 698 17.06 20.49 -32.63
CA ASP A 698 16.38 19.18 -32.68
C ASP A 698 16.10 18.62 -31.28
N VAL A 699 15.33 19.36 -30.46
CA VAL A 699 15.08 19.05 -29.04
C VAL A 699 13.58 19.11 -28.74
N ALA A 700 12.95 17.95 -28.51
CA ALA A 700 11.58 17.86 -28.00
C ALA A 700 11.55 17.86 -26.47
N TYR A 701 12.46 17.11 -25.85
CA TYR A 701 12.63 17.05 -24.41
C TYR A 701 14.10 16.85 -24.08
N TYR A 702 14.57 17.39 -22.96
CA TYR A 702 15.90 17.09 -22.45
C TYR A 702 15.91 16.96 -20.95
N THR A 703 16.80 16.13 -20.41
CA THR A 703 17.08 16.06 -18.97
C THR A 703 18.59 15.92 -18.72
N THR A 704 19.03 16.23 -17.52
CA THR A 704 20.45 16.25 -17.13
C THR A 704 20.74 15.20 -16.09
N SER A 705 21.92 14.58 -16.19
CA SER A 705 22.57 13.88 -15.08
C SER A 705 23.61 14.81 -14.44
N SER A 706 24.52 14.28 -13.61
CA SER A 706 25.63 15.07 -13.08
C SER A 706 26.55 15.61 -14.18
N ASP A 707 26.92 14.79 -15.15
CA ASP A 707 28.01 15.10 -16.09
C ASP A 707 27.63 14.86 -17.56
N ALA A 708 26.35 14.64 -17.85
CA ALA A 708 25.81 14.49 -19.20
C ALA A 708 24.37 15.01 -19.29
N LEU A 709 23.87 15.20 -20.50
CA LEU A 709 22.44 15.40 -20.75
C LEU A 709 21.92 14.40 -21.79
N ALA A 710 20.64 14.05 -21.65
CA ALA A 710 19.90 13.23 -22.61
C ALA A 710 18.85 14.08 -23.29
N ILE A 711 18.70 13.90 -24.61
CA ILE A 711 17.78 14.64 -25.48
C ILE A 711 16.88 13.63 -26.17
N ILE A 712 15.56 13.80 -26.09
CA ILE A 712 14.62 13.25 -27.07
C ILE A 712 14.57 14.22 -28.25
N ARG A 713 14.93 13.71 -29.43
CA ARG A 713 14.97 14.50 -30.67
C ARG A 713 13.57 14.75 -31.22
N ALA A 714 13.30 15.99 -31.61
CA ALA A 714 12.00 16.37 -32.18
C ALA A 714 11.75 15.76 -33.58
N SER A 715 12.83 15.51 -34.33
CA SER A 715 12.75 15.01 -35.70
C SER A 715 12.35 13.53 -35.83
N ASP A 716 12.72 12.69 -34.85
CA ASP A 716 12.52 11.23 -34.94
C ASP A 716 12.30 10.51 -33.60
N SER A 717 12.11 11.25 -32.49
CA SER A 717 11.93 10.71 -31.13
C SER A 717 13.07 9.81 -30.63
N LYS A 718 14.23 9.81 -31.30
CA LYS A 718 15.40 9.08 -30.83
C LYS A 718 16.11 9.84 -29.73
N VAL A 719 16.79 9.08 -28.89
CA VAL A 719 17.58 9.63 -27.80
C VAL A 719 18.98 9.97 -28.28
N ALA A 720 19.47 11.15 -27.93
CA ALA A 720 20.86 11.54 -28.04
C ALA A 720 21.43 11.87 -26.66
N ILE A 721 22.72 11.62 -26.48
CA ILE A 721 23.47 11.94 -25.26
C ILE A 721 24.50 13.01 -25.60
N VAL A 722 24.61 14.02 -24.74
CA VAL A 722 25.67 15.03 -24.81
C VAL A 722 26.51 14.96 -23.54
N ASP A 723 27.81 14.77 -23.72
CA ASP A 723 28.81 14.76 -22.65
C ASP A 723 30.09 15.51 -23.09
N PHE A 724 31.21 15.28 -22.40
CA PHE A 724 32.51 15.87 -22.73
C PHE A 724 33.06 15.47 -24.11
N THR A 725 32.57 14.38 -24.71
CA THR A 725 32.95 13.93 -26.06
C THR A 725 32.12 14.58 -27.17
N GLY A 726 31.05 15.29 -26.80
CA GLY A 726 30.13 15.96 -27.73
C GLY A 726 28.79 15.22 -27.85
N TYR A 727 28.22 15.22 -29.05
CA TYR A 727 26.86 14.71 -29.32
C TYR A 727 26.89 13.27 -29.86
N THR A 728 26.27 12.34 -29.14
CA THR A 728 26.18 10.91 -29.51
C THR A 728 24.75 10.47 -29.72
N ASN A 729 24.41 10.06 -30.94
CA ASN A 729 23.11 9.43 -31.24
C ASN A 729 23.04 8.01 -30.67
N THR A 730 21.91 7.69 -30.05
CA THR A 730 21.56 6.31 -29.71
C THR A 730 20.65 5.71 -30.77
N THR A 731 20.51 4.38 -30.76
CA THR A 731 19.53 3.67 -31.60
C THR A 731 18.14 3.59 -30.95
N LEU A 732 17.99 4.13 -29.74
CA LEU A 732 16.78 3.99 -28.93
C LEU A 732 15.81 5.12 -29.25
N SER A 733 14.52 4.78 -29.35
CA SER A 733 13.42 5.74 -29.40
C SER A 733 12.72 5.71 -28.06
N ALA A 734 12.51 6.88 -27.46
CA ALA A 734 11.92 7.01 -26.13
C ALA A 734 10.76 8.00 -26.17
N LYS A 735 9.72 7.72 -25.39
CA LYS A 735 8.63 8.68 -25.14
C LYS A 735 8.91 9.51 -23.89
N SER A 736 9.62 8.97 -22.92
CA SER A 736 10.02 9.65 -21.69
C SER A 736 11.45 9.27 -21.28
N ILE A 737 12.11 10.17 -20.55
CA ILE A 737 13.43 9.92 -19.95
C ILE A 737 13.40 10.36 -18.49
N ILE A 738 13.69 9.42 -17.61
CA ILE A 738 13.90 9.63 -16.18
C ILE A 738 15.41 9.61 -15.92
N SER A 739 15.96 10.70 -15.40
CA SER A 739 17.35 10.74 -14.93
C SER A 739 17.43 10.31 -13.48
N GLU A 740 18.45 9.52 -13.10
CA GLU A 740 18.76 9.31 -11.68
C GLU A 740 19.31 10.65 -11.12
N TYR A 741 18.46 11.34 -10.36
CA TYR A 741 18.67 12.75 -10.00
C TYR A 741 19.66 12.96 -8.84
N THR A 742 20.63 12.06 -8.65
CA THR A 742 21.71 12.26 -7.68
C THR A 742 22.77 13.16 -8.30
N ILE A 743 22.51 14.47 -8.42
CA ILE A 743 23.55 15.40 -8.87
C ILE A 743 24.60 15.48 -7.75
N GLY A 744 25.85 15.04 -7.96
CA GLY A 744 26.83 14.95 -6.87
C GLY A 744 28.28 15.16 -7.31
N ALA A 745 29.09 15.82 -6.48
CA ALA A 745 30.53 15.98 -6.72
C ALA A 745 31.35 14.84 -6.11
N GLY A 746 32.47 14.48 -6.73
CA GLY A 746 33.39 13.45 -6.25
C GLY A 746 34.68 13.41 -7.09
N THR A 747 35.81 13.10 -6.45
CA THR A 747 37.14 13.09 -7.10
C THR A 747 37.47 11.74 -7.73
N TYR A 748 36.81 10.66 -7.27
CA TYR A 748 37.12 9.28 -7.62
C TYR A 748 35.87 8.49 -8.01
N ALA A 749 35.92 7.81 -9.16
CA ALA A 749 34.80 7.02 -9.67
C ALA A 749 34.61 5.66 -8.95
N ASN A 750 35.67 5.04 -8.43
CA ASN A 750 35.63 3.70 -7.83
C ASN A 750 35.45 3.68 -6.30
N GLU A 751 35.88 4.74 -5.60
CA GLU A 751 35.70 4.90 -4.14
C GLU A 751 34.25 5.30 -3.81
N ASN A 752 33.44 5.43 -4.86
CA ASN A 752 32.12 5.98 -4.80
C ASN A 752 31.20 5.12 -5.70
N PRO A 753 30.49 4.11 -5.16
CA PRO A 753 29.51 3.34 -5.93
C PRO A 753 28.41 4.23 -6.57
N PHE A 754 28.38 5.54 -6.28
CA PHE A 754 27.41 6.53 -6.77
C PHE A 754 27.81 7.13 -8.13
N TYR A 755 28.97 6.82 -8.72
CA TYR A 755 29.33 7.42 -10.02
C TYR A 755 28.45 6.93 -11.18
N ILE A 756 27.97 5.68 -11.13
CA ILE A 756 27.04 5.12 -12.13
C ILE A 756 25.70 5.85 -12.05
N GLY A 757 25.16 5.96 -10.83
CA GLY A 757 23.85 6.58 -10.62
C GLY A 757 23.84 8.10 -10.80
N ARG A 758 25.01 8.73 -10.75
CA ARG A 758 25.17 10.15 -11.10
C ARG A 758 25.02 10.42 -12.60
N ASN A 759 25.20 9.42 -13.46
CA ASN A 759 25.35 9.57 -14.90
C ASN A 759 24.57 8.51 -15.69
N ALA A 760 23.34 8.23 -15.23
CA ALA A 760 22.44 7.27 -15.86
C ALA A 760 21.08 7.88 -16.19
N PHE A 761 20.50 7.38 -17.28
CA PHE A 761 19.17 7.68 -17.75
C PHE A 761 18.38 6.38 -17.90
N LEU A 762 17.22 6.34 -17.28
CA LEU A 762 16.21 5.32 -17.46
C LEU A 762 15.24 5.82 -18.53
N LEU A 763 15.03 5.00 -19.55
CA LEU A 763 14.28 5.35 -20.76
C LEU A 763 13.04 4.50 -20.84
N GLU A 764 11.89 5.13 -21.01
CA GLU A 764 10.71 4.41 -21.45
C GLU A 764 10.66 4.45 -22.97
N LYS A 765 10.86 3.29 -23.59
CA LYS A 765 10.83 3.18 -25.05
C LYS A 765 9.40 3.40 -25.57
N THR A 766 9.29 3.71 -26.85
CA THR A 766 7.98 3.90 -27.51
C THR A 766 7.09 2.65 -27.49
N ASP A 767 7.68 1.47 -27.27
CA ASP A 767 7.01 0.19 -27.07
C ASP A 767 6.87 -0.17 -25.58
N GLY A 768 6.77 0.83 -24.69
CA GLY A 768 6.51 0.67 -23.25
C GLY A 768 7.60 -0.03 -22.43
N ALA A 769 8.62 -0.60 -23.08
CA ALA A 769 9.69 -1.30 -22.39
C ALA A 769 10.75 -0.34 -21.87
N TRP A 770 11.30 -0.66 -20.70
CA TRP A 770 12.33 0.14 -20.06
C TRP A 770 13.73 -0.21 -20.56
N ASP A 771 14.57 0.81 -20.74
CA ASP A 771 15.98 0.67 -21.09
C ASP A 771 16.86 1.60 -20.23
N PHE A 772 18.15 1.27 -20.15
CA PHE A 772 19.13 1.99 -19.37
C PHE A 772 20.24 2.50 -20.28
N VAL A 773 20.52 3.80 -20.18
CA VAL A 773 21.61 4.43 -20.90
C VAL A 773 22.52 5.15 -19.90
N GLN A 774 23.79 4.76 -19.90
CA GLN A 774 24.83 5.52 -19.22
C GLN A 774 25.18 6.76 -20.05
N GLY A 775 25.08 7.93 -19.42
CA GLY A 775 25.39 9.22 -20.01
C GLY A 775 26.87 9.38 -20.33
N VAL A 776 27.75 9.17 -19.33
CA VAL A 776 29.21 9.32 -19.48
C VAL A 776 29.87 7.97 -19.70
N LYS A 777 30.57 7.79 -20.83
CA LYS A 777 31.23 6.52 -21.20
C LYS A 777 32.75 6.67 -21.24
N VAL A 778 33.40 6.41 -20.11
CA VAL A 778 34.87 6.34 -19.99
C VAL A 778 35.26 4.94 -19.52
N ASP A 779 36.29 4.35 -20.12
CA ASP A 779 36.80 3.03 -19.73
C ASP A 779 37.18 3.01 -18.23
N GLY A 780 36.63 2.03 -17.49
CA GLY A 780 36.77 1.95 -16.04
C GLY A 780 35.69 2.67 -15.23
N PHE A 781 34.80 3.46 -15.87
CA PHE A 781 33.58 4.02 -15.26
C PHE A 781 32.31 3.23 -15.61
N ILE A 782 32.40 2.24 -16.50
CA ILE A 782 31.26 1.46 -17.00
C ILE A 782 30.99 0.27 -16.07
N VAL A 783 29.74 0.11 -15.64
CA VAL A 783 29.25 -1.08 -14.91
C VAL A 783 28.10 -1.72 -15.68
N GLY A 784 27.84 -3.01 -15.43
CA GLY A 784 26.81 -3.78 -16.11
C GLY A 784 25.41 -3.18 -15.94
N LYS A 785 24.61 -3.31 -17.00
CA LYS A 785 23.20 -2.93 -17.07
C LYS A 785 22.36 -3.76 -16.08
N PRO A 786 21.44 -3.16 -15.30
CA PRO A 786 20.45 -3.91 -14.52
C PRO A 786 19.49 -4.69 -15.43
N ASN A 787 18.87 -5.78 -14.95
CA ASN A 787 17.89 -6.50 -15.76
C ASN A 787 16.50 -5.91 -15.53
N PHE A 788 15.88 -5.42 -16.60
CA PHE A 788 14.52 -4.91 -16.53
C PHE A 788 13.51 -6.07 -16.69
N PRO A 789 12.51 -6.19 -15.80
CA PRO A 789 11.41 -7.13 -15.98
C PRO A 789 10.43 -6.68 -17.07
N THR A 790 9.47 -7.55 -17.37
CA THR A 790 8.42 -7.37 -18.38
C THR A 790 7.35 -6.34 -17.99
N LEU A 791 6.58 -5.94 -19.01
CA LEU A 791 5.60 -4.83 -19.16
C LEU A 791 4.59 -4.51 -18.03
N SER A 792 4.59 -5.19 -16.88
CA SER A 792 3.59 -4.99 -15.80
C SER A 792 4.11 -4.23 -14.57
N GLU A 793 5.38 -3.82 -14.56
CA GLU A 793 6.03 -3.21 -13.39
C GLU A 793 6.80 -1.94 -13.76
N SER A 794 6.73 -0.95 -12.89
CA SER A 794 7.39 0.35 -13.07
C SER A 794 8.72 0.41 -12.31
N PRO A 795 9.86 0.60 -13.01
CA PRO A 795 11.18 0.65 -12.39
C PRO A 795 11.52 2.01 -11.80
N VAL A 796 12.09 2.00 -10.59
CA VAL A 796 12.65 3.17 -9.89
C VAL A 796 14.06 2.86 -9.40
N LEU A 797 15.03 3.73 -9.68
CA LEU A 797 16.41 3.60 -9.17
C LEU A 797 16.61 4.48 -7.94
N ILE A 798 16.92 3.87 -6.79
CA ILE A 798 17.14 4.61 -5.53
C ILE A 798 18.62 4.91 -5.29
N ARG A 799 19.53 3.99 -5.67
CA ARG A 799 21.00 4.16 -5.55
C ARG A 799 21.78 3.03 -6.23
N SER A 800 22.84 3.33 -7.00
CA SER A 800 23.93 2.39 -7.34
C SER A 800 23.46 1.00 -7.85
N ASN A 801 22.74 0.95 -8.97
CA ASN A 801 22.17 -0.25 -9.60
C ASN A 801 21.07 -0.99 -8.81
N GLN A 802 20.60 -0.44 -7.68
CA GLN A 802 19.44 -1.01 -7.00
C GLN A 802 18.15 -0.57 -7.67
N LEU A 803 17.55 -1.49 -8.43
CA LEU A 803 16.26 -1.31 -9.08
C LEU A 803 15.15 -1.70 -8.11
N LEU A 804 14.24 -0.77 -7.82
CA LEU A 804 12.93 -1.06 -7.25
C LEU A 804 11.91 -1.18 -8.35
N LEU A 805 10.94 -2.06 -8.17
CA LEU A 805 9.89 -2.35 -9.13
C LEU A 805 8.56 -2.23 -8.39
N PHE A 806 7.69 -1.39 -8.94
CA PHE A 806 6.37 -1.11 -8.41
C PHE A 806 5.34 -1.82 -9.26
N SER A 807 4.49 -2.63 -8.64
CA SER A 807 3.34 -3.24 -9.30
C SER A 807 2.09 -2.38 -9.06
N ASN A 808 1.12 -2.48 -9.97
CA ASN A 808 -0.15 -1.74 -9.89
C ASN A 808 -0.98 -2.08 -8.63
N ASN A 809 -0.71 -3.21 -7.98
CA ASN A 809 -1.35 -3.56 -6.72
C ASN A 809 -0.69 -2.87 -5.51
N GLY A 810 0.33 -2.05 -5.69
CA GLY A 810 1.07 -1.36 -4.62
C GLY A 810 2.25 -2.18 -4.06
N SER A 811 2.51 -3.39 -4.58
CA SER A 811 3.71 -4.14 -4.18
C SER A 811 4.98 -3.43 -4.64
N ILE A 812 6.05 -3.57 -3.84
CA ILE A 812 7.36 -2.98 -4.16
C ILE A 812 8.41 -4.05 -3.93
N LYS A 813 9.14 -4.41 -4.97
CA LYS A 813 10.24 -5.37 -4.88
C LYS A 813 11.56 -4.72 -5.31
N ALA A 814 12.67 -5.20 -4.76
CA ALA A 814 13.99 -4.73 -5.14
C ALA A 814 14.77 -5.84 -5.87
N GLU A 815 15.19 -5.58 -7.11
CA GLU A 815 15.93 -6.51 -7.97
C GLU A 815 17.26 -6.91 -7.31
N GLY A 816 17.55 -8.21 -7.26
CA GLY A 816 18.80 -8.74 -6.67
C GLY A 816 18.94 -8.55 -5.16
N SER A 817 17.91 -8.04 -4.47
CA SER A 817 17.96 -7.81 -3.02
C SER A 817 17.60 -9.06 -2.20
N THR A 818 18.00 -9.04 -0.92
CA THR A 818 17.60 -10.05 0.06
C THR A 818 16.40 -9.58 0.87
N THR A 819 15.68 -10.52 1.49
CA THR A 819 14.60 -10.25 2.45
C THR A 819 15.02 -9.36 3.63
N ALA A 820 16.32 -9.19 3.90
CA ALA A 820 16.81 -8.32 4.96
C ALA A 820 16.67 -6.81 4.68
N ASN A 821 16.32 -6.43 3.46
CA ASN A 821 16.20 -5.04 3.04
C ASN A 821 14.78 -4.47 3.16
N PHE A 822 13.76 -5.32 3.36
CA PHE A 822 12.37 -4.92 3.54
C PHE A 822 11.84 -5.40 4.89
N TYR A 823 10.93 -4.63 5.48
CA TYR A 823 10.16 -5.09 6.62
C TYR A 823 8.85 -4.30 6.80
N PRO A 824 7.72 -4.96 7.09
CA PRO A 824 7.51 -6.40 7.05
C PRO A 824 7.39 -6.89 5.59
N ILE A 825 8.08 -7.99 5.27
CA ILE A 825 8.30 -8.43 3.88
C ILE A 825 7.00 -8.78 3.16
N ASP A 826 6.07 -9.42 3.86
CA ASP A 826 4.74 -9.83 3.40
C ASP A 826 3.85 -8.65 2.96
N LYS A 827 4.15 -7.43 3.43
CA LYS A 827 3.48 -6.20 2.98
C LYS A 827 4.08 -5.61 1.71
N PHE A 828 5.22 -6.11 1.22
CA PHE A 828 5.87 -5.61 0.02
C PHE A 828 5.80 -6.59 -1.17
N ILE A 829 5.48 -7.87 -0.91
CA ILE A 829 5.44 -8.91 -1.92
C ILE A 829 4.15 -8.86 -2.74
N ASP A 830 4.29 -9.03 -4.05
CA ASP A 830 3.18 -9.22 -4.98
C ASP A 830 2.49 -10.57 -4.73
N ASN A 831 1.19 -10.55 -4.43
CA ASN A 831 0.39 -11.75 -4.21
C ASN A 831 -0.37 -12.20 -5.46
N GLY A 832 -0.18 -11.56 -6.61
CA GLY A 832 -0.78 -11.93 -7.90
C GLY A 832 -2.24 -11.54 -8.07
N PHE A 833 -2.85 -10.89 -7.08
CA PHE A 833 -4.21 -10.36 -7.14
C PHE A 833 -4.22 -8.84 -7.34
N LEU A 834 -5.24 -8.37 -8.04
CA LEU A 834 -5.53 -6.94 -8.17
C LEU A 834 -6.28 -6.46 -6.91
N PHE A 835 -5.88 -5.29 -6.41
CA PHE A 835 -6.68 -4.54 -5.45
C PHE A 835 -7.52 -3.51 -6.22
N PRO A 836 -8.75 -3.19 -5.74
CA PRO A 836 -9.37 -1.93 -6.11
C PRO A 836 -8.38 -0.84 -5.73
N ILE A 837 -7.87 -0.10 -6.72
CA ILE A 837 -6.86 0.93 -6.47
C ILE A 837 -7.53 1.99 -5.61
N ALA A 838 -7.13 2.04 -4.34
CA ALA A 838 -7.33 3.18 -3.48
C ALA A 838 -6.05 4.02 -3.60
N ASP A 839 -6.19 5.17 -4.25
CA ASP A 839 -5.47 6.42 -4.17
C ASP A 839 -4.13 6.24 -3.46
N ILE A 840 -3.15 5.76 -4.22
CA ILE A 840 -1.86 5.33 -3.68
C ILE A 840 -1.08 6.54 -3.13
N ASP A 841 -1.39 7.73 -3.61
CA ASP A 841 -0.86 9.04 -3.25
C ASP A 841 -1.76 9.84 -2.29
N ASN A 842 -3.01 9.43 -2.11
CA ASN A 842 -3.98 9.94 -1.15
C ASN A 842 -4.26 11.44 -1.36
N ASP A 843 -4.47 11.84 -2.61
CA ASP A 843 -4.79 13.20 -3.06
C ASP A 843 -6.31 13.50 -3.07
N GLY A 844 -7.14 12.48 -2.83
CA GLY A 844 -8.59 12.56 -2.81
C GLY A 844 -9.27 12.16 -4.12
N LEU A 845 -8.51 11.75 -5.12
CA LEU A 845 -9.00 11.19 -6.37
C LEU A 845 -8.41 9.79 -6.53
N SER A 846 -9.10 8.82 -5.92
CA SER A 846 -9.32 7.58 -6.64
C SER A 846 -10.70 7.06 -6.33
N ASN A 847 -11.57 7.12 -7.31
CA ASN A 847 -12.88 6.53 -7.22
C ASN A 847 -13.30 6.07 -8.63
N ILE A 848 -14.50 5.52 -8.71
CA ILE A 848 -15.13 5.04 -9.95
C ILE A 848 -15.06 6.09 -11.09
N GLU A 849 -14.93 7.39 -10.85
CA GLU A 849 -14.79 8.41 -11.90
C GLU A 849 -13.41 8.40 -12.59
N GLU A 850 -12.33 8.04 -11.91
CA GLU A 850 -11.02 7.80 -12.55
C GLU A 850 -11.02 6.51 -13.39
N ARG A 851 -11.79 5.51 -12.95
CA ARG A 851 -11.99 4.26 -13.71
C ARG A 851 -12.93 4.47 -14.90
N GLU A 852 -14.00 5.24 -14.75
CA GLU A 852 -15.00 5.53 -15.79
C GLU A 852 -14.49 6.54 -16.83
N SER A 853 -13.63 7.49 -16.44
CA SER A 853 -12.91 8.34 -17.41
C SER A 853 -11.86 7.58 -18.24
N CYS A 854 -11.55 6.34 -17.84
CA CYS A 854 -10.72 5.37 -18.55
C CYS A 854 -11.54 4.26 -19.24
N ASP A 855 -12.87 4.25 -19.16
CA ASP A 855 -13.70 3.15 -19.65
C ASP A 855 -14.10 3.38 -21.13
N ILE A 856 -13.47 2.63 -22.03
CA ILE A 856 -13.84 2.55 -23.44
C ILE A 856 -15.03 1.60 -23.53
N THR A 857 -16.20 2.13 -23.86
CA THR A 857 -17.39 1.35 -24.21
C THR A 857 -17.07 0.22 -25.19
N GLU A 858 -17.43 -1.00 -24.80
CA GLU A 858 -17.35 -2.25 -25.56
C GLU A 858 -17.61 -2.07 -27.06
N SER A 859 -16.61 -2.32 -27.92
CA SER A 859 -16.79 -2.90 -29.27
C SER A 859 -15.50 -2.95 -30.12
N SER A 860 -14.51 -3.78 -29.77
CA SER A 860 -13.59 -4.35 -30.78
C SER A 860 -12.80 -5.55 -30.24
N PRO A 861 -12.97 -6.77 -30.79
CA PRO A 861 -12.29 -7.97 -30.30
C PRO A 861 -10.80 -8.09 -30.66
N ASP A 862 -10.17 -7.13 -31.35
CA ASP A 862 -8.85 -7.35 -31.98
C ASP A 862 -7.80 -6.23 -31.76
N SER A 863 -7.90 -5.41 -30.72
CA SER A 863 -6.88 -4.40 -30.43
C SER A 863 -6.59 -4.22 -28.93
N LEU A 864 -5.85 -5.16 -28.35
CA LEU A 864 -4.98 -4.86 -27.21
C LEU A 864 -3.80 -3.99 -27.70
N LYS A 865 -4.00 -2.66 -27.74
CA LYS A 865 -2.94 -1.67 -27.97
C LYS A 865 -3.26 -0.41 -27.15
N TYR A 866 -2.56 -0.24 -26.03
CA TYR A 866 -1.31 0.54 -25.91
C TYR A 866 -1.45 2.00 -25.46
N GLU A 867 -2.66 2.47 -25.16
CA GLU A 867 -2.88 3.77 -24.51
C GLU A 867 -3.37 3.61 -23.05
N ASP A 868 -3.56 2.36 -22.59
CA ASP A 868 -4.21 1.97 -21.32
C ASP A 868 -3.33 2.00 -20.05
N PHE A 869 -2.13 2.58 -20.10
CA PHE A 869 -1.17 2.49 -18.98
C PHE A 869 -0.74 3.83 -18.38
N THR A 870 -1.10 4.95 -19.01
CA THR A 870 -0.74 6.29 -18.52
C THR A 870 -1.61 6.77 -17.35
N CYS A 871 -2.77 6.14 -17.11
CA CYS A 871 -3.67 6.51 -16.01
C CYS A 871 -3.47 5.69 -14.72
N LEU A 872 -2.49 4.78 -14.68
CA LEU A 872 -2.37 3.77 -13.61
C LEU A 872 -1.10 3.89 -12.76
N ASN A 873 -0.33 4.98 -12.84
CA ASN A 873 0.96 5.05 -12.16
C ASN A 873 1.40 6.46 -11.71
N ALA A 874 0.67 7.04 -10.75
CA ALA A 874 1.05 8.27 -10.05
C ALA A 874 2.29 8.12 -9.15
N ALA A 875 2.78 6.89 -8.88
CA ALA A 875 3.94 6.67 -8.01
C ALA A 875 5.24 7.39 -8.48
N LEU A 876 5.27 7.82 -9.75
CA LEU A 876 6.31 8.69 -10.33
C LEU A 876 5.75 9.80 -11.24
N ASP A 877 4.44 9.95 -11.37
CA ASP A 877 3.79 10.93 -12.25
C ASP A 877 2.85 11.87 -11.48
N ASP A 878 3.28 12.27 -10.29
CA ASP A 878 3.25 13.69 -9.92
C ASP A 878 4.31 14.35 -10.82
N SER A 879 3.89 14.75 -12.01
CA SER A 879 4.71 15.60 -12.88
C SER A 879 4.15 17.00 -12.99
N ASP A 880 2.93 17.26 -12.49
CA ASP A 880 2.41 18.61 -12.24
C ASP A 880 2.77 19.17 -10.85
N ALA A 881 2.96 18.29 -9.89
CA ALA A 881 3.72 18.51 -8.68
C ALA A 881 3.28 19.73 -7.85
N ASP A 882 2.00 19.85 -7.49
CA ASP A 882 1.69 20.43 -6.18
C ASP A 882 0.51 19.83 -5.41
N LEU A 883 0.71 19.78 -4.09
CA LEU A 883 -0.26 19.48 -3.02
C LEU A 883 -1.09 20.73 -2.67
N VAL A 884 -1.42 21.56 -3.67
CA VAL A 884 -1.95 22.91 -3.46
C VAL A 884 -3.25 23.05 -4.23
N SER A 885 -4.34 23.43 -3.56
CA SER A 885 -5.62 23.57 -4.25
C SER A 885 -5.50 24.51 -5.46
N ASP A 886 -6.11 24.17 -6.60
CA ASP A 886 -6.15 24.97 -7.84
C ASP A 886 -6.57 26.43 -7.61
N SER A 887 -7.28 26.72 -6.53
CA SER A 887 -7.68 28.07 -6.14
C SER A 887 -6.49 28.97 -5.71
N PHE A 888 -5.41 28.36 -5.21
CA PHE A 888 -4.15 29.01 -4.84
C PHE A 888 -3.21 29.12 -6.04
N GLU A 889 -3.11 28.08 -6.89
CA GLU A 889 -2.37 28.15 -8.16
C GLU A 889 -2.91 29.25 -9.08
N ARG A 890 -4.24 29.33 -9.25
CA ARG A 890 -4.90 30.41 -10.00
C ARG A 890 -4.62 31.80 -9.45
N MET A 891 -4.29 31.90 -8.17
CA MET A 891 -3.92 33.17 -7.54
C MET A 891 -2.49 33.62 -7.91
N HIS A 892 -1.65 32.70 -8.42
CA HIS A 892 -0.21 32.90 -8.69
C HIS A 892 0.24 32.57 -10.13
N GLN A 893 -0.68 32.22 -11.03
CA GLN A 893 -0.42 32.03 -12.46
C GLN A 893 0.11 33.31 -13.14
N ALA A 894 1.17 33.17 -13.94
CA ALA A 894 1.60 34.21 -14.87
C ALA A 894 0.62 34.22 -16.06
N PRO A 895 0.05 35.38 -16.44
CA PRO A 895 -0.79 35.45 -17.63
C PRO A 895 0.03 34.97 -18.84
N THR A 896 -0.48 33.97 -19.58
CA THR A 896 0.04 33.49 -20.89
C THR A 896 1.26 32.53 -20.93
N GLN A 897 1.80 32.03 -19.81
CA GLN A 897 3.07 31.24 -19.83
C GLN A 897 3.07 29.83 -19.17
N GLY A 898 1.93 29.33 -18.65
CA GLY A 898 1.87 28.00 -18.00
C GLY A 898 2.60 27.92 -16.63
N ASN A 899 2.61 26.72 -16.03
CA ASN A 899 3.12 26.49 -14.66
C ASN A 899 4.65 26.48 -14.56
N SER A 900 5.41 26.04 -15.58
CA SER A 900 6.86 25.75 -15.49
C SER A 900 7.81 26.87 -15.04
N LEU A 901 7.30 28.09 -15.08
CA LEU A 901 8.03 29.31 -14.75
C LEU A 901 7.58 29.92 -13.41
N SER A 902 6.69 29.27 -12.65
CA SER A 902 6.29 29.74 -11.32
C SER A 902 7.42 29.55 -10.28
N PRO A 903 7.58 30.45 -9.29
CA PRO A 903 8.57 30.29 -8.22
C PRO A 903 8.35 29.06 -7.34
N THR A 904 7.13 28.50 -7.34
CA THR A 904 6.72 27.31 -6.57
C THR A 904 6.48 26.10 -7.47
N SER A 905 6.45 26.28 -8.79
CA SER A 905 6.22 25.21 -9.74
C SER A 905 7.41 24.28 -9.81
N TYR A 906 7.14 23.02 -9.51
CA TYR A 906 8.07 21.90 -9.68
C TYR A 906 8.00 21.31 -11.10
N LEU A 907 6.97 21.68 -11.88
CA LEU A 907 6.90 21.56 -13.34
C LEU A 907 8.03 22.36 -14.00
N ASP A 908 8.73 21.75 -14.95
CA ASP A 908 9.74 22.38 -15.82
C ASP A 908 9.24 22.46 -17.29
N GLU A 909 7.96 22.18 -17.53
CA GLU A 909 7.39 22.07 -18.87
C GLU A 909 6.50 23.25 -19.23
N THR A 910 6.92 24.06 -20.21
CA THR A 910 5.95 24.76 -21.03
C THR A 910 5.19 23.69 -21.82
N TYR A 911 3.90 23.49 -21.51
CA TYR A 911 2.97 22.95 -22.50
C TYR A 911 2.94 23.96 -23.65
N ILE A 912 3.81 23.75 -24.65
CA ILE A 912 3.82 24.55 -25.87
C ILE A 912 2.67 24.00 -26.72
N ASP A 913 1.52 24.69 -26.70
CA ASP A 913 0.50 24.50 -27.72
C ASP A 913 1.05 25.01 -29.06
N ASP A 914 1.72 24.12 -29.80
CA ASP A 914 2.28 24.40 -31.12
C ASP A 914 1.24 24.28 -32.25
N GLY A 915 -0.03 24.05 -31.90
CA GLY A 915 -1.15 23.88 -32.81
C GLY A 915 -0.98 22.72 -33.81
N LYS A 916 -0.04 21.79 -33.57
CA LYS A 916 0.29 20.71 -34.51
C LYS A 916 0.19 19.30 -33.91
N ALA A 917 0.03 19.16 -32.61
CA ALA A 917 -0.40 17.91 -31.98
C ALA A 917 -1.79 18.09 -31.34
N ASN A 918 -2.72 17.18 -31.65
CA ASN A 918 -4.05 17.14 -31.03
C ASN A 918 -3.93 16.87 -29.52
N ILE A 919 -3.86 17.91 -28.69
CA ILE A 919 -4.01 17.79 -27.23
C ILE A 919 -4.99 18.86 -26.77
N ARG A 920 -6.28 18.56 -26.90
CA ARG A 920 -7.41 19.35 -26.37
C ARG A 920 -7.73 18.90 -24.95
N ASP A 921 -6.90 19.21 -23.97
CA ASP A 921 -7.35 19.08 -22.57
C ASP A 921 -6.63 19.96 -21.53
N THR A 922 -6.32 21.22 -21.87
CA THR A 922 -5.76 22.14 -20.85
C THR A 922 -6.51 23.47 -20.73
N TYR A 923 -7.62 23.63 -21.46
CA TYR A 923 -8.49 24.79 -21.26
C TYR A 923 -9.98 24.40 -21.39
N ARG A 924 -10.61 24.16 -20.23
CA ARG A 924 -12.07 24.21 -19.97
C ARG A 924 -12.95 23.13 -20.61
N ASP A 925 -12.82 21.88 -20.17
CA ASP A 925 -13.89 20.88 -20.28
C ASP A 925 -13.80 19.94 -19.07
N ILE A 926 -14.50 20.29 -17.98
CA ILE A 926 -14.38 19.62 -16.67
C ILE A 926 -15.03 18.22 -16.67
N ASP A 927 -15.86 17.91 -17.66
CA ASP A 927 -16.61 16.66 -17.75
C ASP A 927 -16.44 15.94 -19.10
N LYS A 928 -15.46 16.33 -19.92
CA LYS A 928 -15.13 15.74 -21.24
C LYS A 928 -16.32 15.63 -22.20
N ASN A 929 -17.28 16.54 -22.10
CA ASN A 929 -18.48 16.50 -22.95
C ASN A 929 -18.25 17.13 -24.35
N GLY A 930 -17.07 17.67 -24.61
CA GLY A 930 -16.68 18.31 -25.86
C GLY A 930 -17.17 19.75 -26.02
N ILE A 931 -17.66 20.37 -24.94
CA ILE A 931 -18.20 21.74 -24.89
C ILE A 931 -17.33 22.60 -23.98
N ILE A 932 -16.99 23.81 -24.44
CA ILE A 932 -16.26 24.79 -23.65
C ILE A 932 -17.19 25.37 -22.59
N ASP A 933 -16.94 25.06 -21.32
CA ASP A 933 -17.68 25.64 -20.21
C ASP A 933 -17.24 27.09 -19.94
N PHE A 934 -18.20 28.01 -20.04
CA PHE A 934 -18.01 29.42 -19.68
C PHE A 934 -18.71 29.72 -18.36
N LEU A 935 -17.98 30.19 -17.36
CA LEU A 935 -18.59 30.80 -16.18
C LEU A 935 -17.90 32.11 -15.78
N GLU A 936 -18.75 33.05 -15.34
CA GLU A 936 -18.52 34.44 -14.90
C GLU A 936 -17.61 34.58 -13.67
#